data_AF-A0A1K1LGD1-F1
#
_entry.id   AF-A0A1K1LGD1-F1
#
_cell.length_a   1.000
_cell.length_b   1.000
_cell.length_c   1.000
_cell.angle_alpha   90.00
_cell.angle_beta   90.00
_cell.angle_gamma   90.00
#
_symmetry.space_group_name_H-M   'P 1'
#
loop_
_entity.id
_entity.type
_entity.pdbx_description
1 polymer ?
#
loop_
_entity_poly.entity_id
_entity_poly.type
_entity_poly.pdbx_seq_one_letter_code
_entity_poly.pdbx_strand_id
1 'polypeptide(L)'
;MKINDLNIIAQRLGAFGKEHLGIDHRGHTVPTTSSLGGRIASWIRSRHSDTAAQANRDVMTGIINTIRQTDDLGDRFAAIARKSLESRLAAGRPLSGRDAARVLQDVIRIKTTEDQARLETRLINARDQFQKLCAPHADGSPSDLETQMAMRRQRFGLPPATAEQLQGYRDAALRDLEAGARRADHSLTAAESLDALGESVRMQTLKEAKAGIAAMAEQVGGEGPHGFTARLGAAMRTRGLVGDISPATRDVLVQTIHDKLSARCLNDSNNMHQPTLAEAATVADNIINSFVAALDTVEHARALPREAKRILQDAILHAPQPVNAAMAQAMCDTLQDTGQFLRTLTRGDASPAGLKRDFDAYARTMHAALTQADGSLRPGIGGGPEAGLVRILTAQAACRMLDLGNLAPLSKDELEHVRELDKQGQPLPPDLAGRIAARNAADYAVRRALGGGSPLHALRRELAGEADADLRSRNNLLLMNALNTLVHATENRDYEDLLIRAPGLGQMRMAEARRFVPQGLGLTLPGGQTFDMAAARRQVLDGLNATVRSTPPGNGASALSRLDEASPELIRKCNFFSDQFLKDFARSGITVNGHRIGGGGISQYPQRLEQELDALIAMFPSAEEAGRVCSPLHQASGADILMLLMSDPATAAETVRINTLQGRSLANSLPIEVIRHPDGSYRVNIEFCFQKADEGLGPLASSGINASASFLLPNGREPLQFRIEDLDVLFNTQLG
;
A
#
# COMPACT_ATOMS: atom_id res chain seq x y z
N MET A 1 -41.44 -13.53 23.69
CA MET A 1 -41.94 -13.04 22.37
C MET A 1 -42.15 -11.54 22.50
N LYS A 2 -41.72 -10.70 21.56
CA LYS A 2 -41.81 -9.23 21.74
C LYS A 2 -43.19 -8.70 21.37
N ILE A 3 -43.53 -7.50 21.84
CA ILE A 3 -44.82 -6.84 21.53
C ILE A 3 -45.04 -6.65 20.02
N ASN A 4 -43.96 -6.49 19.24
CA ASN A 4 -44.03 -6.42 17.77
C ASN A 4 -44.50 -7.75 17.15
N ASP A 5 -44.11 -8.89 17.70
CA ASP A 5 -44.55 -10.19 17.21
C ASP A 5 -46.06 -10.38 17.49
N LEU A 6 -46.51 -9.91 18.66
CA LEU A 6 -47.94 -9.90 19.00
C LEU A 6 -48.75 -9.01 18.03
N ASN A 7 -48.17 -7.89 17.57
CA ASN A 7 -48.78 -7.02 16.58
C ASN A 7 -48.90 -7.71 15.20
N ILE A 8 -47.88 -8.48 14.79
CA ILE A 8 -47.93 -9.29 13.56
C ILE A 8 -49.04 -10.34 13.65
N ILE A 9 -49.18 -11.00 14.79
CA ILE A 9 -50.25 -11.97 15.05
C ILE A 9 -51.62 -11.28 14.98
N ALA A 10 -51.77 -10.09 15.58
CA ALA A 10 -53.00 -9.31 15.51
C ALA A 10 -53.38 -8.92 14.08
N GLN A 11 -52.40 -8.51 13.25
CA GLN A 11 -52.62 -8.21 11.84
C GLN A 11 -53.07 -9.45 11.05
N ARG A 12 -52.42 -10.61 11.28
CA ARG A 12 -52.78 -11.87 10.64
C ARG A 12 -54.20 -12.31 10.98
N LEU A 13 -54.59 -12.23 12.26
CA LEU A 13 -55.97 -12.51 12.67
C LEU A 13 -56.95 -11.49 12.08
N GLY A 14 -56.53 -10.22 11.93
CA GLY A 14 -57.31 -9.18 11.29
C GLY A 14 -57.62 -9.47 9.82
N ALA A 15 -56.67 -10.09 9.10
CA ALA A 15 -56.85 -10.49 7.70
C ALA A 15 -57.95 -11.55 7.51
N PHE A 16 -58.18 -12.43 8.50
CA PHE A 16 -59.31 -13.37 8.49
C PHE A 16 -60.67 -12.66 8.63
N GLY A 17 -60.70 -11.40 9.09
CA GLY A 17 -61.89 -10.55 9.04
C GLY A 17 -63.10 -11.15 9.77
N LYS A 18 -64.19 -11.43 9.05
CA LYS A 18 -65.44 -11.96 9.63
C LYS A 18 -65.45 -13.49 9.78
N GLU A 19 -64.39 -14.18 9.36
CA GLU A 19 -64.31 -15.64 9.44
C GLU A 19 -64.17 -16.09 10.89
N HIS A 20 -64.88 -17.17 11.25
CA HIS A 20 -64.78 -17.79 12.57
C HIS A 20 -63.45 -18.51 12.71
N LEU A 21 -62.87 -18.45 13.90
CA LEU A 21 -61.58 -19.03 14.22
C LEU A 21 -61.76 -20.45 14.78
N GLY A 22 -60.76 -21.29 14.56
CA GLY A 22 -60.58 -22.58 15.19
C GLY A 22 -59.11 -22.86 15.45
N ILE A 23 -58.82 -23.99 16.08
CA ILE A 23 -57.46 -24.47 16.31
C ILE A 23 -57.19 -25.64 15.37
N ASP A 24 -56.07 -25.59 14.64
CA ASP A 24 -55.63 -26.71 13.80
C ASP A 24 -54.98 -27.83 14.62
N HIS A 25 -54.66 -28.95 13.97
CA HIS A 25 -54.01 -30.11 14.59
C HIS A 25 -52.61 -29.81 15.17
N ARG A 26 -52.03 -28.63 14.89
CA ARG A 26 -50.75 -28.15 15.41
C ARG A 26 -50.92 -27.09 16.50
N GLY A 27 -52.14 -26.77 16.91
CA GLY A 27 -52.42 -25.79 17.96
C GLY A 27 -52.50 -24.34 17.48
N HIS A 28 -52.45 -24.07 16.16
CA HIS A 28 -52.50 -22.71 15.63
C HIS A 28 -53.92 -22.22 15.36
N THR A 29 -54.15 -20.93 15.57
CA THR A 29 -55.41 -20.27 15.24
C THR A 29 -55.57 -20.09 13.73
N VAL A 30 -56.60 -20.71 13.15
CA VAL A 30 -56.89 -20.71 11.70
C VAL A 30 -58.36 -20.35 11.42
N PRO A 31 -58.70 -19.79 10.25
CA PRO A 31 -60.09 -19.59 9.87
C PRO A 31 -60.76 -20.93 9.54
N THR A 32 -61.97 -21.16 10.05
CA THR A 32 -62.73 -22.40 9.85
C THR A 32 -63.97 -22.23 8.99
N THR A 33 -64.27 -21.01 8.54
CA THR A 33 -65.48 -20.71 7.75
C THR A 33 -65.18 -19.70 6.65
N SER A 34 -65.42 -20.08 5.40
CA SER A 34 -65.17 -19.22 4.22
C SER A 34 -66.45 -18.63 3.59
N SER A 35 -67.65 -19.16 3.90
CA SER A 35 -68.92 -18.71 3.31
C SER A 35 -69.93 -18.16 4.34
N LEU A 36 -70.84 -17.28 3.90
CA LEU A 36 -71.89 -16.71 4.76
C LEU A 36 -72.80 -17.80 5.36
N GLY A 37 -73.20 -18.79 4.54
CA GLY A 37 -73.98 -19.94 5.01
C GLY A 37 -73.22 -20.80 6.02
N GLY A 38 -71.91 -21.01 5.81
CA GLY A 38 -71.05 -21.72 6.76
C GLY A 38 -70.91 -20.99 8.11
N ARG A 39 -70.84 -19.66 8.11
CA ARG A 39 -70.83 -18.85 9.34
C ARG A 39 -72.15 -18.93 10.10
N ILE A 40 -73.30 -18.88 9.42
CA ILE A 40 -74.61 -19.02 10.06
C ILE A 40 -74.77 -20.42 10.68
N ALA A 41 -74.39 -21.48 9.95
CA ALA A 41 -74.43 -22.85 10.47
C ALA A 41 -73.49 -23.05 11.68
N SER A 42 -72.28 -22.50 11.62
CA SER A 42 -71.32 -22.52 12.73
C SER A 42 -71.84 -21.77 13.96
N TRP A 43 -72.52 -20.63 13.76
CA TRP A 43 -73.14 -19.83 14.82
C TRP A 43 -74.31 -20.55 15.50
N ILE A 44 -75.15 -21.24 14.72
CA ILE A 44 -76.24 -22.06 15.27
C ILE A 44 -75.65 -23.23 16.06
N ARG A 45 -74.64 -23.92 15.52
CA ARG A 45 -73.95 -25.02 16.22
C ARG A 45 -73.29 -24.58 17.52
N SER A 46 -72.63 -23.43 17.57
CA SER A 46 -71.97 -22.96 18.81
C SER A 46 -72.92 -22.62 19.96
N ARG A 47 -74.21 -22.41 19.67
CA ARG A 47 -75.25 -22.19 20.69
C ARG A 47 -75.90 -23.49 21.23
N HIS A 48 -75.79 -24.58 20.49
CA HIS A 48 -76.55 -25.82 20.76
C HIS A 48 -75.66 -27.07 20.85
N SER A 49 -74.35 -26.96 20.64
CA SER A 49 -73.38 -28.07 20.72
C SER A 49 -72.26 -27.74 21.70
N ASP A 50 -72.13 -28.59 22.72
CA ASP A 50 -71.04 -28.49 23.71
C ASP A 50 -69.65 -28.59 23.06
N THR A 51 -69.52 -29.36 21.98
CA THR A 51 -68.29 -29.50 21.20
C THR A 51 -67.89 -28.18 20.53
N ALA A 52 -68.86 -27.45 19.98
CA ALA A 52 -68.60 -26.15 19.36
C ALA A 52 -68.33 -25.05 20.40
N ALA A 53 -68.97 -25.12 21.57
CA ALA A 53 -68.64 -24.27 22.70
C ALA A 53 -67.22 -24.53 23.24
N GLN A 54 -66.76 -25.79 23.23
CA GLN A 54 -65.39 -26.14 23.61
C GLN A 54 -64.35 -25.60 22.61
N ALA A 55 -64.57 -25.76 21.30
CA ALA A 55 -63.66 -25.23 20.29
C ALA A 55 -63.43 -23.70 20.41
N ASN A 56 -64.47 -22.96 20.78
CA ASN A 56 -64.38 -21.53 21.06
C ASN A 56 -63.53 -21.21 22.31
N ARG A 57 -63.64 -22.03 23.37
CA ARG A 57 -62.81 -21.90 24.58
C ARG A 57 -61.35 -22.24 24.28
N ASP A 58 -61.08 -23.18 23.39
CA ASP A 58 -59.73 -23.56 22.99
C ASP A 58 -59.04 -22.41 22.20
N VAL A 59 -59.75 -21.77 21.27
CA VAL A 59 -59.27 -20.55 20.58
C VAL A 59 -58.94 -19.43 21.56
N MET A 60 -59.85 -19.16 22.50
CA MET A 60 -59.64 -18.16 23.54
C MET A 60 -58.40 -18.49 24.38
N THR A 61 -58.24 -19.75 24.78
CA THR A 61 -57.10 -20.23 25.57
C THR A 61 -55.79 -20.07 24.79
N GLY A 62 -55.77 -20.37 23.50
CA GLY A 62 -54.62 -20.15 22.62
C GLY A 62 -54.19 -18.68 22.55
N ILE A 63 -55.14 -17.76 22.38
CA ILE A 63 -54.86 -16.30 22.36
C ILE A 63 -54.32 -15.83 23.72
N ILE A 64 -54.93 -16.29 24.82
CA ILE A 64 -54.49 -15.93 26.19
C ILE A 64 -53.07 -16.43 26.45
N ASN A 65 -52.75 -17.67 26.05
CA ASN A 65 -51.40 -18.23 26.21
C ASN A 65 -50.38 -17.46 25.36
N THR A 66 -50.76 -17.03 24.15
CA THR A 66 -49.93 -16.18 23.30
C THR A 66 -49.59 -14.85 23.99
N ILE A 67 -50.56 -14.22 24.65
CA ILE A 67 -50.34 -13.00 25.45
C ILE A 67 -49.41 -13.28 26.64
N ARG A 68 -49.60 -14.38 27.36
CA ARG A 68 -48.75 -14.76 28.50
C ARG A 68 -47.30 -15.02 28.11
N GLN A 69 -47.08 -15.57 26.91
CA GLN A 69 -45.75 -15.84 26.34
C GLN A 69 -45.11 -14.59 25.71
N THR A 70 -45.84 -13.47 25.66
CA THR A 70 -45.29 -12.17 25.26
C THR A 70 -44.61 -11.50 26.45
N ASP A 71 -43.40 -11.03 26.23
CA ASP A 71 -42.56 -10.40 27.24
C ASP A 71 -43.30 -9.16 27.81
N ASP A 72 -43.20 -8.95 29.12
CA ASP A 72 -43.82 -7.84 29.89
C ASP A 72 -45.36 -7.73 29.87
N LEU A 73 -46.09 -8.75 29.39
CA LEU A 73 -47.56 -8.81 29.49
C LEU A 73 -48.03 -9.69 30.67
N GLY A 74 -47.59 -10.95 30.74
CA GLY A 74 -47.91 -11.86 31.84
C GLY A 74 -49.43 -12.02 32.13
N ASP A 75 -49.77 -12.39 33.37
CA ASP A 75 -51.14 -12.75 33.76
C ASP A 75 -52.13 -11.59 33.80
N ARG A 76 -51.66 -10.36 34.08
CA ARG A 76 -52.53 -9.18 34.16
C ARG A 76 -53.16 -8.86 32.79
N PHE A 77 -52.33 -8.76 31.76
CA PHE A 77 -52.81 -8.49 30.40
C PHE A 77 -53.57 -9.69 29.83
N ALA A 78 -53.18 -10.91 30.20
CA ALA A 78 -53.94 -12.12 29.89
C ALA A 78 -55.36 -12.10 30.50
N ALA A 79 -55.53 -11.60 31.74
CA ALA A 79 -56.84 -11.46 32.38
C ALA A 79 -57.70 -10.37 31.71
N ILE A 80 -57.10 -9.24 31.32
CA ILE A 80 -57.78 -8.17 30.54
C ILE A 80 -58.30 -8.74 29.22
N ALA A 81 -57.45 -9.47 28.50
CA ALA A 81 -57.82 -10.12 27.24
C ALA A 81 -58.90 -11.19 27.44
N ARG A 82 -58.76 -12.03 28.48
CA ARG A 82 -59.73 -13.06 28.84
C ARG A 82 -61.11 -12.46 29.06
N LYS A 83 -61.24 -11.42 29.89
CA LYS A 83 -62.52 -10.73 30.14
C LYS A 83 -63.16 -10.20 28.84
N SER A 84 -62.34 -9.65 27.94
CA SER A 84 -62.78 -9.13 26.64
C SER A 84 -63.22 -10.25 25.67
N LEU A 85 -62.55 -11.41 25.70
CA LEU A 85 -62.89 -12.58 24.88
C LEU A 85 -64.13 -13.31 25.44
N GLU A 86 -64.22 -13.51 26.75
CA GLU A 86 -65.35 -14.12 27.45
C GLU A 86 -66.65 -13.33 27.22
N SER A 87 -66.59 -12.00 27.27
CA SER A 87 -67.73 -11.14 26.95
C SER A 87 -68.25 -11.37 25.51
N ARG A 88 -67.35 -11.63 24.56
CA ARG A 88 -67.74 -11.95 23.16
C ARG A 88 -68.30 -13.36 23.02
N LEU A 89 -67.79 -14.31 23.80
CA LEU A 89 -68.26 -15.70 23.83
C LEU A 89 -69.61 -15.87 24.54
N ALA A 90 -69.92 -15.04 25.54
CA ALA A 90 -71.17 -15.10 26.31
C ALA A 90 -72.44 -14.98 25.43
N ALA A 91 -72.34 -14.39 24.23
CA ALA A 91 -73.42 -14.34 23.25
C ALA A 91 -73.65 -15.68 22.50
N GLY A 92 -72.88 -16.73 22.81
CA GLY A 92 -72.89 -18.03 22.12
C GLY A 92 -72.34 -17.98 20.69
N ARG A 93 -71.67 -16.88 20.32
CA ARG A 93 -71.14 -16.62 18.99
C ARG A 93 -69.68 -17.10 18.88
N PRO A 94 -69.26 -17.73 17.76
CA PRO A 94 -67.86 -18.08 17.54
C PRO A 94 -66.98 -16.82 17.43
N LEU A 95 -65.74 -16.90 17.93
CA LEU A 95 -64.79 -15.79 17.81
C LEU A 95 -64.39 -15.60 16.34
N SER A 96 -64.50 -14.37 15.83
CA SER A 96 -64.00 -14.05 14.49
C SER A 96 -62.56 -13.54 14.52
N GLY A 97 -61.87 -13.62 13.37
CA GLY A 97 -60.55 -13.02 13.19
C GLY A 97 -60.47 -11.55 13.63
N ARG A 98 -61.49 -10.77 13.25
CA ARG A 98 -61.63 -9.36 13.64
C ARG A 98 -61.81 -9.18 15.14
N ASP A 99 -62.55 -10.07 15.80
CA ASP A 99 -62.77 -10.00 17.24
C ASP A 99 -61.47 -10.26 18.00
N ALA A 100 -60.73 -11.30 17.61
CA ALA A 100 -59.44 -11.64 18.22
C ALA A 100 -58.37 -10.57 17.96
N ALA A 101 -58.28 -10.06 16.72
CA ALA A 101 -57.38 -8.98 16.36
C ALA A 101 -57.64 -7.71 17.18
N ARG A 102 -58.91 -7.34 17.39
CA ARG A 102 -59.28 -6.19 18.21
C ARG A 102 -58.82 -6.35 19.66
N VAL A 103 -58.97 -7.54 20.25
CA VAL A 103 -58.49 -7.80 21.62
C VAL A 103 -56.97 -7.65 21.73
N LEU A 104 -56.23 -8.24 20.79
CA LEU A 104 -54.77 -8.11 20.78
C LEU A 104 -54.32 -6.65 20.59
N GLN A 105 -54.98 -5.91 19.70
CA GLN A 105 -54.73 -4.48 19.51
C GLN A 105 -55.05 -3.66 20.76
N ASP A 106 -56.13 -3.96 21.46
CA ASP A 106 -56.48 -3.30 22.72
C ASP A 106 -55.41 -3.57 23.79
N VAL A 107 -54.92 -4.80 23.91
CA VAL A 107 -53.83 -5.18 24.84
C VAL A 107 -52.54 -4.45 24.50
N ILE A 108 -52.13 -4.45 23.23
CA ILE A 108 -50.93 -3.74 22.74
C ILE A 108 -51.06 -2.24 23.03
N ARG A 109 -52.22 -1.64 22.75
CA ARG A 109 -52.47 -0.23 23.01
C ARG A 109 -52.33 0.08 24.50
N ILE A 110 -52.98 -0.69 25.37
CA ILE A 110 -52.91 -0.47 26.83
C ILE A 110 -51.46 -0.55 27.31
N LYS A 111 -50.71 -1.59 26.91
CA LYS A 111 -49.30 -1.73 27.28
C LYS A 111 -48.43 -0.58 26.77
N THR A 112 -48.61 -0.18 25.52
CA THR A 112 -47.87 0.94 24.92
C THR A 112 -48.17 2.26 25.65
N THR A 113 -49.44 2.51 25.99
CA THR A 113 -49.83 3.67 26.79
C THR A 113 -49.25 3.63 28.21
N GLU A 114 -49.24 2.46 28.86
CA GLU A 114 -48.62 2.30 30.19
C GLU A 114 -47.12 2.53 30.15
N ASP A 115 -46.41 2.00 29.14
CA ASP A 115 -44.96 2.19 28.99
C ASP A 115 -44.60 3.65 28.71
N GLN A 116 -45.41 4.32 27.89
CA GLN A 116 -45.27 5.75 27.64
C GLN A 116 -45.49 6.56 28.93
N ALA A 117 -46.53 6.27 29.70
CA ALA A 117 -46.79 6.93 30.98
C ALA A 117 -45.67 6.69 32.01
N ARG A 118 -45.11 5.47 32.05
CA ARG A 118 -43.95 5.14 32.89
C ARG A 118 -42.70 5.89 32.44
N LEU A 119 -42.46 6.02 31.14
CA LEU A 119 -41.36 6.81 30.60
C LEU A 119 -41.52 8.30 30.94
N GLU A 120 -42.72 8.86 30.78
CA GLU A 120 -43.01 10.24 31.17
C GLU A 120 -42.76 10.48 32.66
N THR A 121 -43.17 9.54 33.52
CA THR A 121 -42.89 9.58 34.96
C THR A 121 -41.38 9.58 35.24
N ARG A 122 -40.61 8.72 34.56
CA ARG A 122 -39.14 8.67 34.68
C ARG A 122 -38.49 9.98 34.21
N LEU A 123 -38.97 10.58 33.12
CA LEU A 123 -38.47 11.87 32.62
C LEU A 123 -38.81 13.04 33.55
N ILE A 124 -40.01 13.05 34.12
CA ILE A 124 -40.40 14.04 35.15
C ILE A 124 -39.48 13.91 36.36
N ASN A 125 -39.25 12.68 36.84
CA ASN A 125 -38.32 12.41 37.93
C ASN A 125 -36.89 12.90 37.60
N ALA A 126 -36.37 12.60 36.40
CA ALA A 126 -35.04 13.06 35.99
C ALA A 126 -34.92 14.60 35.95
N ARG A 127 -35.98 15.29 35.49
CA ARG A 127 -36.04 16.76 35.48
C ARG A 127 -36.13 17.36 36.89
N ASP A 128 -36.89 16.72 37.78
CA ASP A 128 -36.96 17.10 39.20
C ASP A 128 -35.61 16.89 39.90
N GLN A 129 -34.94 15.75 39.67
CA GLN A 129 -33.58 15.51 40.17
C GLN A 129 -32.60 16.56 39.62
N PHE A 130 -32.67 16.88 38.33
CA PHE A 130 -31.85 17.93 37.73
C PHE A 130 -32.06 19.30 38.39
N GLN A 131 -33.32 19.68 38.65
CA GLN A 131 -33.63 20.94 39.35
C GLN A 131 -33.02 20.96 40.76
N LYS A 132 -33.09 19.85 41.50
CA LYS A 132 -32.46 19.72 42.83
C LYS A 132 -30.95 19.86 42.76
N LEU A 133 -30.31 19.20 41.80
CA LEU A 133 -28.85 19.26 41.58
C LEU A 133 -28.35 20.65 41.14
N CYS A 134 -29.24 21.49 40.59
CA CYS A 134 -28.93 22.86 40.18
C CYS A 134 -29.31 23.92 41.22
N ALA A 135 -30.06 23.54 42.26
CA ALA A 135 -30.50 24.46 43.31
C ALA A 135 -29.42 24.57 44.41
N PRO A 136 -29.22 25.76 45.01
CA PRO A 136 -28.40 25.89 46.22
C PRO A 136 -28.92 24.99 47.33
N HIS A 137 -28.03 24.49 48.17
CA HIS A 137 -28.43 23.69 49.33
C HIS A 137 -29.11 24.57 50.40
N ALA A 138 -29.88 23.95 51.28
CA ALA A 138 -30.68 24.64 52.30
C ALA A 138 -29.86 25.46 53.31
N ASP A 139 -28.57 25.13 53.46
CA ASP A 139 -27.60 25.85 54.29
C ASP A 139 -26.96 27.07 53.57
N GLY A 140 -27.37 27.34 52.34
CA GLY A 140 -26.85 28.43 51.51
C GLY A 140 -25.57 28.08 50.74
N SER A 141 -25.10 26.83 50.80
CA SER A 141 -23.94 26.39 50.03
C SER A 141 -24.26 26.20 48.53
N PRO A 142 -23.26 26.29 47.63
CA PRO A 142 -23.45 26.17 46.18
C PRO A 142 -24.07 24.83 45.80
N SER A 143 -24.79 24.79 44.68
CA SER A 143 -25.41 23.56 44.16
C SER A 143 -24.41 22.45 43.88
N ASP A 144 -24.88 21.19 43.80
CA ASP A 144 -24.04 20.05 43.40
C ASP A 144 -23.37 20.30 42.05
N LEU A 145 -24.11 20.87 41.08
CA LEU A 145 -23.56 21.27 39.78
C LEU A 145 -22.41 22.26 39.93
N GLU A 146 -22.61 23.34 40.69
CA GLU A 146 -21.60 24.39 40.89
C GLU A 146 -20.36 23.84 41.60
N THR A 147 -20.56 23.00 42.62
CA THR A 147 -19.48 22.35 43.37
C THR A 147 -18.68 21.39 42.48
N GLN A 148 -19.35 20.49 41.75
CA GLN A 148 -18.72 19.53 40.85
C GLN A 148 -18.01 20.23 39.68
N MET A 149 -18.58 21.34 39.18
CA MET A 149 -18.00 22.17 38.12
C MET A 149 -16.77 22.93 38.63
N ALA A 150 -16.87 23.65 39.74
CA ALA A 150 -15.76 24.43 40.30
C ALA A 150 -14.55 23.54 40.59
N MET A 151 -14.77 22.39 41.24
CA MET A 151 -13.71 21.42 41.54
C MET A 151 -12.98 20.94 40.28
N ARG A 152 -13.72 20.57 39.23
CA ARG A 152 -13.13 20.04 37.98
C ARG A 152 -12.48 21.13 37.15
N ARG A 153 -13.06 22.34 37.11
CA ARG A 153 -12.47 23.49 36.42
C ARG A 153 -11.16 23.91 37.08
N GLN A 154 -11.14 23.95 38.41
CA GLN A 154 -9.92 24.21 39.19
C GLN A 154 -8.82 23.18 38.87
N ARG A 155 -9.19 21.90 38.75
CA ARG A 155 -8.25 20.83 38.38
C ARG A 155 -7.57 21.04 37.02
N PHE A 156 -8.19 21.77 36.09
CA PHE A 156 -7.63 22.11 34.78
C PHE A 156 -7.20 23.59 34.69
N GLY A 157 -7.10 24.30 35.82
CA GLY A 157 -6.74 25.72 35.84
C GLY A 157 -7.70 26.62 35.05
N LEU A 158 -8.94 26.18 34.79
CA LEU A 158 -9.92 26.96 34.05
C LEU A 158 -10.49 28.07 34.93
N PRO A 159 -10.74 29.27 34.38
CA PRO A 159 -11.40 30.35 35.12
C PRO A 159 -12.82 29.92 35.52
N PRO A 160 -13.47 30.63 36.48
CA PRO A 160 -14.88 30.46 36.76
C PRO A 160 -15.72 30.49 35.47
N ALA A 161 -16.72 29.61 35.38
CA ALA A 161 -17.55 29.51 34.18
C ALA A 161 -18.30 30.83 33.93
N THR A 162 -18.35 31.27 32.68
CA THR A 162 -19.25 32.36 32.27
C THR A 162 -20.71 31.90 32.36
N ALA A 163 -21.66 32.83 32.33
CA ALA A 163 -23.08 32.49 32.32
C ALA A 163 -23.46 31.56 31.14
N GLU A 164 -22.87 31.79 29.96
CA GLU A 164 -23.05 30.95 28.78
C GLU A 164 -22.47 29.55 28.97
N GLN A 165 -21.27 29.43 29.54
CA GLN A 165 -20.65 28.14 29.83
C GLN A 165 -21.48 27.36 30.86
N LEU A 166 -21.92 28.02 31.94
CA LEU A 166 -22.79 27.42 32.96
C LEU A 166 -24.09 26.88 32.34
N GLN A 167 -24.68 27.60 31.39
CA GLN A 167 -25.83 27.11 30.64
C GLN A 167 -25.48 25.87 29.80
N GLY A 168 -24.31 25.86 29.16
CA GLY A 168 -23.81 24.68 28.45
C GLY A 168 -23.66 23.43 29.34
N TYR A 169 -23.18 23.60 30.58
CA TYR A 169 -23.12 22.52 31.57
C TYR A 169 -24.51 22.03 31.98
N ARG A 170 -25.46 22.95 32.20
CA ARG A 170 -26.86 22.63 32.51
C ARG A 170 -27.51 21.83 31.38
N ASP A 171 -27.35 22.27 30.15
CA ASP A 171 -27.93 21.62 28.98
C ASP A 171 -27.31 20.23 28.73
N ALA A 172 -26.02 20.05 28.98
CA ALA A 172 -25.36 18.75 28.90
C ALA A 172 -25.89 17.80 29.99
N ALA A 173 -25.89 18.24 31.25
CA ALA A 173 -26.33 17.43 32.38
C ALA A 173 -27.81 17.01 32.27
N LEU A 174 -28.70 17.93 31.86
CA LEU A 174 -30.11 17.60 31.65
C LEU A 174 -30.29 16.57 30.53
N ARG A 175 -29.58 16.74 29.40
CA ARG A 175 -29.65 15.78 28.28
C ARG A 175 -29.17 14.40 28.70
N ASP A 176 -28.07 14.33 29.46
CA ASP A 176 -27.49 13.06 29.91
C ASP A 176 -28.39 12.36 30.95
N LEU A 177 -29.01 13.11 31.86
CA LEU A 177 -30.01 12.59 32.81
C LEU A 177 -31.27 12.07 32.10
N GLU A 178 -31.83 12.82 31.14
CA GLU A 178 -32.96 12.34 30.36
C GLU A 178 -32.60 11.10 29.53
N ALA A 179 -31.38 11.04 28.97
CA ALA A 179 -30.90 9.86 28.27
C ALA A 179 -30.73 8.66 29.23
N GLY A 180 -30.25 8.88 30.45
CA GLY A 180 -30.21 7.87 31.51
C GLY A 180 -31.60 7.34 31.85
N ALA A 181 -32.58 8.23 32.05
CA ALA A 181 -33.97 7.88 32.36
C ALA A 181 -34.68 7.13 31.23
N ARG A 182 -34.33 7.38 29.97
CA ARG A 182 -34.83 6.62 28.81
C ARG A 182 -34.28 5.20 28.77
N ARG A 183 -33.08 4.96 29.30
CA ARG A 183 -32.40 3.65 29.30
C ARG A 183 -32.71 2.80 30.54
N ALA A 184 -32.93 3.42 31.69
CA ALA A 184 -33.16 2.73 32.95
C ALA A 184 -34.60 2.24 33.06
N ASP A 185 -34.84 1.02 33.52
CA ASP A 185 -36.20 0.48 33.74
C ASP A 185 -36.90 1.04 35.00
N HIS A 186 -36.19 1.85 35.79
CA HIS A 186 -36.66 2.53 36.99
C HIS A 186 -36.47 4.06 36.91
N SER A 187 -37.05 4.77 37.87
CA SER A 187 -36.77 6.20 38.06
C SER A 187 -35.38 6.37 38.67
N LEU A 188 -34.59 7.31 38.15
CA LEU A 188 -33.23 7.53 38.62
C LEU A 188 -33.23 7.89 40.11
N THR A 189 -32.38 7.22 40.86
CA THR A 189 -32.10 7.56 42.26
C THR A 189 -31.29 8.86 42.33
N ALA A 190 -31.26 9.47 43.51
CA ALA A 190 -30.44 10.66 43.74
C ALA A 190 -28.95 10.39 43.50
N ALA A 191 -28.46 9.20 43.90
CA ALA A 191 -27.07 8.79 43.69
C ALA A 191 -26.74 8.61 42.20
N GLU A 192 -27.59 7.87 41.46
CA GLU A 192 -27.41 7.70 40.00
C GLU A 192 -27.44 9.05 39.26
N SER A 193 -28.29 9.98 39.72
CA SER A 193 -28.40 11.32 39.13
C SER A 193 -27.15 12.17 39.42
N LEU A 194 -26.60 12.07 40.64
CA LEU A 194 -25.36 12.76 41.03
C LEU A 194 -24.14 12.21 40.28
N ASP A 195 -24.06 10.89 40.10
CA ASP A 195 -22.99 10.25 39.32
C ASP A 195 -23.06 10.66 37.84
N ALA A 196 -24.26 10.64 37.25
CA ALA A 196 -24.48 11.09 35.87
C ALA A 196 -24.13 12.57 35.67
N LEU A 197 -24.49 13.42 36.64
CA LEU A 197 -24.07 14.83 36.67
C LEU A 197 -22.54 14.94 36.71
N GLY A 198 -21.89 14.21 37.62
CA GLY A 198 -20.44 14.24 37.78
C GLY A 198 -19.70 13.84 36.52
N GLU A 199 -20.21 12.85 35.78
CA GLU A 199 -19.66 12.43 34.50
C GLU A 199 -19.91 13.45 33.38
N SER A 200 -21.11 14.02 33.31
CA SER A 200 -21.44 15.06 32.33
C SER A 200 -20.56 16.30 32.51
N VAL A 201 -20.40 16.77 33.75
CA VAL A 201 -19.50 17.88 34.10
C VAL A 201 -18.05 17.54 33.79
N ARG A 202 -17.60 16.29 34.03
CA ARG A 202 -16.26 15.84 33.66
C ARG A 202 -16.02 15.94 32.16
N MET A 203 -16.93 15.42 31.36
CA MET A 203 -16.82 15.41 29.91
C MET A 203 -16.84 16.82 29.31
N GLN A 204 -17.73 17.68 29.80
CA GLN A 204 -17.81 19.08 29.36
C GLN A 204 -16.56 19.87 29.75
N THR A 205 -16.04 19.69 30.95
CA THR A 205 -14.79 20.33 31.39
C THR A 205 -13.59 19.87 30.56
N LEU A 206 -13.50 18.57 30.26
CA LEU A 206 -12.44 18.03 29.41
C LEU A 206 -12.53 18.58 27.98
N LYS A 207 -13.74 18.77 27.45
CA LYS A 207 -13.96 19.39 26.14
C LYS A 207 -13.42 20.82 26.10
N GLU A 208 -13.70 21.63 27.14
CA GLU A 208 -13.19 22.99 27.25
C GLU A 208 -11.66 23.04 27.43
N ALA A 209 -11.10 22.15 28.25
CA ALA A 209 -9.66 22.03 28.41
C ALA A 209 -8.96 21.70 27.07
N LYS A 210 -9.49 20.72 26.32
CA LYS A 210 -9.00 20.36 24.98
C LYS A 210 -9.10 21.51 23.99
N ALA A 211 -10.20 22.28 24.01
CA ALA A 211 -10.36 23.43 23.12
C ALA A 211 -9.30 24.52 23.39
N GLY A 212 -8.97 24.78 24.66
CA GLY A 212 -7.90 25.73 25.00
C GLY A 212 -6.51 25.24 24.58
N ILE A 213 -6.21 23.94 24.75
CA ILE A 213 -4.97 23.34 24.27
C ILE A 213 -4.87 23.48 22.75
N ALA A 214 -5.94 23.16 22.02
CA ALA A 214 -5.98 23.27 20.56
C ALA A 214 -5.78 24.72 20.09
N ALA A 215 -6.44 25.69 20.73
CA ALA A 215 -6.29 27.11 20.40
C ALA A 215 -4.84 27.60 20.61
N MET A 216 -4.19 27.17 21.69
CA MET A 216 -2.78 27.53 21.94
C MET A 216 -1.82 26.84 20.97
N ALA A 217 -2.08 25.57 20.64
CA ALA A 217 -1.33 24.86 19.62
C ALA A 217 -1.47 25.52 18.24
N GLU A 218 -2.67 25.99 17.88
CA GLU A 218 -2.93 26.72 16.64
C GLU A 218 -2.21 28.07 16.60
N GLN A 219 -2.14 28.80 17.73
CA GLN A 219 -1.39 30.06 17.78
C GLN A 219 0.11 29.89 17.49
N VAL A 220 0.72 28.79 17.96
CA VAL A 220 2.15 28.53 17.74
C VAL A 220 2.44 27.70 16.49
N GLY A 221 1.44 26.94 16.00
CA GLY A 221 1.51 26.08 14.81
C GLY A 221 1.04 26.77 13.51
N GLY A 222 0.25 27.83 13.65
CA GLY A 222 -0.38 28.56 12.55
C GLY A 222 0.56 29.51 11.82
N GLU A 223 -0.05 30.44 11.08
CA GLU A 223 0.66 31.45 10.29
C GLU A 223 0.92 32.74 11.10
N GLY A 224 1.89 33.53 10.65
CA GLY A 224 2.21 34.84 11.23
C GLY A 224 3.55 34.89 11.99
N PRO A 225 3.87 36.05 12.61
CA PRO A 225 5.21 36.35 13.17
C PRO A 225 5.63 35.43 14.33
N HIS A 226 4.67 34.82 15.00
CA HIS A 226 4.89 33.91 16.13
C HIS A 226 4.43 32.48 15.83
N GLY A 227 4.01 32.22 14.58
CA GLY A 227 3.59 30.91 14.10
C GLY A 227 4.77 30.02 13.73
N PHE A 228 4.47 28.82 13.24
CA PHE A 228 5.45 27.77 13.05
C PHE A 228 6.58 28.16 12.08
N THR A 229 6.22 28.68 10.90
CA THR A 229 7.20 29.01 9.85
C THR A 229 8.17 30.12 10.28
N ALA A 230 7.68 31.12 11.02
CA ALA A 230 8.53 32.19 11.54
C ALA A 230 9.54 31.68 12.58
N ARG A 231 9.09 30.78 13.48
CA ARG A 231 9.95 30.13 14.48
C ARG A 231 10.99 29.22 13.83
N LEU A 232 10.57 28.39 12.88
CA LEU A 232 11.48 27.53 12.11
C LEU A 232 12.54 28.36 11.37
N GLY A 233 12.11 29.41 10.65
CA GLY A 233 13.02 30.30 9.94
C GLY A 233 13.97 31.06 10.86
N ALA A 234 13.57 31.41 12.09
CA ALA A 234 14.46 32.00 13.09
C ALA A 234 15.50 30.98 13.60
N ALA A 235 15.07 29.76 13.93
CA ALA A 235 15.94 28.70 14.40
C ALA A 235 16.97 28.28 13.32
N MET A 236 16.55 28.14 12.07
CA MET A 236 17.43 27.83 10.93
C MET A 236 18.45 28.95 10.68
N ARG A 237 18.02 30.21 10.64
CA ARG A 237 18.92 31.36 10.46
C ARG A 237 19.98 31.45 11.55
N THR A 238 19.62 31.14 12.80
CA THR A 238 20.57 31.15 13.93
C THR A 238 21.70 30.13 13.73
N ARG A 239 21.45 29.04 12.98
CA ARG A 239 22.45 28.02 12.64
C ARG A 239 23.02 28.16 11.22
N GLY A 240 22.69 29.24 10.50
CA GLY A 240 23.14 29.43 9.12
C GLY A 240 22.53 28.45 8.10
N LEU A 241 21.42 27.82 8.43
CA LEU A 241 20.73 26.83 7.58
C LEU A 241 19.71 27.52 6.67
N VAL A 242 19.52 26.97 5.47
CA VAL A 242 18.57 27.47 4.46
C VAL A 242 17.81 26.28 3.87
N GLY A 243 16.54 26.48 3.53
CA GLY A 243 15.70 25.51 2.85
C GLY A 243 14.23 25.65 3.23
N ASP A 244 13.36 25.20 2.34
CA ASP A 244 11.92 25.23 2.54
C ASP A 244 11.42 23.86 2.99
N ILE A 245 10.61 23.85 4.04
CA ILE A 245 9.99 22.63 4.56
C ILE A 245 8.76 22.27 3.72
N SER A 246 8.60 20.98 3.42
CA SER A 246 7.39 20.53 2.73
C SER A 246 6.13 20.70 3.60
N PRO A 247 4.95 20.94 3.00
CA PRO A 247 3.69 21.00 3.75
C PRO A 247 3.44 19.74 4.60
N ALA A 248 3.75 18.56 4.06
CA ALA A 248 3.57 17.30 4.78
C ALA A 248 4.44 17.23 6.05
N THR A 249 5.72 17.58 5.96
CA THR A 249 6.62 17.59 7.13
C THR A 249 6.20 18.65 8.15
N ARG A 250 5.79 19.84 7.68
CA ARG A 250 5.25 20.90 8.53
C ARG A 250 4.05 20.41 9.33
N ASP A 251 3.07 19.80 8.66
CA ASP A 251 1.82 19.38 9.29
C ASP A 251 2.07 18.33 10.37
N VAL A 252 2.99 17.38 10.15
CA VAL A 252 3.37 16.39 11.17
C VAL A 252 4.07 17.04 12.37
N LEU A 253 4.95 18.03 12.14
CA LEU A 253 5.60 18.77 13.23
C LEU A 253 4.58 19.58 14.04
N VAL A 254 3.63 20.25 13.37
CA VAL A 254 2.54 20.99 14.03
C VAL A 254 1.63 20.06 14.82
N GLN A 255 1.28 18.90 14.26
CA GLN A 255 0.51 17.89 14.99
C GLN A 255 1.28 17.38 16.21
N THR A 256 2.60 17.21 16.10
CA THR A 256 3.46 16.82 17.23
C THR A 256 3.42 17.87 18.35
N ILE A 257 3.34 19.16 18.03
CA ILE A 257 3.16 20.23 19.03
C ILE A 257 1.84 20.04 19.77
N HIS A 258 0.74 19.83 19.03
CA HIS A 258 -0.57 19.61 19.61
C HIS A 258 -0.59 18.36 20.51
N ASP A 259 0.01 17.26 20.07
CA ASP A 259 0.02 16.00 20.81
C ASP A 259 0.86 16.09 22.08
N LYS A 260 2.03 16.75 22.03
CA LYS A 260 2.87 16.98 23.20
C LYS A 260 2.22 17.91 24.21
N LEU A 261 1.53 18.96 23.75
CA LEU A 261 0.74 19.82 24.63
C LEU A 261 -0.43 19.05 25.26
N SER A 262 -1.16 18.27 24.47
CA SER A 262 -2.26 17.45 24.97
C SER A 262 -1.79 16.44 26.03
N ALA A 263 -0.69 15.73 25.76
CA ALA A 263 -0.13 14.78 26.72
C ALA A 263 0.30 15.47 28.03
N ARG A 264 0.98 16.60 27.92
CA ARG A 264 1.41 17.38 29.10
C ARG A 264 0.22 17.94 29.88
N CYS A 265 -0.76 18.52 29.21
CA CYS A 265 -1.85 19.26 29.85
C CYS A 265 -3.03 18.39 30.30
N LEU A 266 -3.12 17.14 29.82
CA LEU A 266 -4.22 16.23 30.16
C LEU A 266 -3.77 14.99 30.94
N ASN A 267 -2.54 14.52 30.73
CA ASN A 267 -2.10 13.21 31.26
C ASN A 267 -1.03 13.35 32.35
N ASP A 268 -0.27 14.44 32.39
CA ASP A 268 0.68 14.70 33.47
C ASP A 268 -0.04 15.34 34.66
N SER A 269 -0.14 14.59 35.76
CA SER A 269 -0.83 15.03 36.97
C SER A 269 -0.27 16.34 37.56
N ASN A 270 1.00 16.66 37.27
CA ASN A 270 1.64 17.87 37.77
C ASN A 270 1.40 19.09 36.86
N ASN A 271 0.88 18.89 35.65
CA ASN A 271 0.70 19.92 34.63
C ASN A 271 -0.72 19.94 34.05
N MET A 272 -1.72 19.45 34.79
CA MET A 272 -3.12 19.46 34.34
C MET A 272 -3.69 20.89 34.31
N HIS A 273 -3.40 21.65 33.26
CA HIS A 273 -4.00 22.97 33.03
C HIS A 273 -3.98 23.34 31.55
N GLN A 274 -4.80 24.32 31.14
CA GLN A 274 -4.63 24.93 29.82
C GLN A 274 -3.24 25.58 29.73
N PRO A 275 -2.46 25.30 28.66
CA PRO A 275 -1.12 25.84 28.53
C PRO A 275 -1.20 27.35 28.31
N THR A 276 -0.24 28.09 28.87
CA THR A 276 -0.02 29.48 28.49
C THR A 276 0.64 29.57 27.11
N LEU A 277 0.56 30.74 26.46
CA LEU A 277 1.28 30.96 25.19
C LEU A 277 2.80 30.73 25.33
N ALA A 278 3.39 31.06 26.48
CA ALA A 278 4.82 30.83 26.74
C ALA A 278 5.17 29.34 26.83
N GLU A 279 4.29 28.53 27.42
CA GLU A 279 4.48 27.07 27.49
C GLU A 279 4.26 26.40 26.13
N ALA A 280 3.23 26.83 25.40
CA ALA A 280 3.01 26.41 24.02
C ALA A 280 4.21 26.75 23.13
N ALA A 281 4.74 27.97 23.26
CA ALA A 281 5.95 28.41 22.57
C ALA A 281 7.16 27.55 22.93
N THR A 282 7.35 27.23 24.22
CA THR A 282 8.46 26.37 24.67
C THR A 282 8.37 24.96 24.06
N VAL A 283 7.17 24.37 24.01
CA VAL A 283 6.97 23.05 23.38
C VAL A 283 7.23 23.13 21.87
N ALA A 284 6.73 24.16 21.20
CA ALA A 284 6.99 24.40 19.78
C ALA A 284 8.48 24.57 19.47
N ASP A 285 9.17 25.40 20.24
CA ASP A 285 10.59 25.67 20.07
C ASP A 285 11.43 24.41 20.33
N ASN A 286 11.07 23.57 21.31
CA ASN A 286 11.75 22.29 21.55
C ASN A 286 11.61 21.33 20.35
N ILE A 287 10.41 21.22 19.77
CA ILE A 287 10.16 20.36 18.60
C ILE A 287 10.92 20.90 17.37
N ILE A 288 10.84 22.20 17.12
CA ILE A 288 11.55 22.87 16.04
C ILE A 288 13.07 22.71 16.21
N ASN A 289 13.60 22.95 17.40
CA ASN A 289 15.03 22.82 17.67
C ASN A 289 15.52 21.38 17.52
N SER A 290 14.70 20.39 17.86
CA SER A 290 15.02 18.97 17.62
C SER A 290 15.10 18.65 16.12
N PHE A 291 14.20 19.20 15.31
CA PHE A 291 14.23 19.04 13.85
C PHE A 291 15.41 19.80 13.22
N VAL A 292 15.64 21.06 13.62
CA VAL A 292 16.78 21.87 13.17
C VAL A 292 18.11 21.24 13.55
N ALA A 293 18.20 20.55 14.69
CA ALA A 293 19.38 19.79 15.08
C ALA A 293 19.71 18.65 14.10
N ALA A 294 18.72 18.07 13.41
CA ALA A 294 18.94 17.08 12.36
C ALA A 294 19.64 17.71 11.14
N LEU A 295 19.15 18.86 10.68
CA LEU A 295 19.75 19.60 9.56
C LEU A 295 21.17 20.08 9.90
N ASP A 296 21.36 20.54 11.13
CA ASP A 296 22.65 20.99 11.66
C ASP A 296 23.67 19.85 11.77
N THR A 297 23.21 18.64 12.12
CA THR A 297 24.04 17.42 12.11
C THR A 297 24.59 17.15 10.72
N VAL A 298 23.77 17.29 9.67
CA VAL A 298 24.21 17.13 8.28
C VAL A 298 25.21 18.24 7.89
N GLU A 299 24.94 19.49 8.26
CA GLU A 299 25.83 20.62 7.95
C GLU A 299 27.24 20.39 8.50
N HIS A 300 27.34 19.84 9.71
CA HIS A 300 28.61 19.58 10.39
C HIS A 300 29.24 18.22 10.08
N ALA A 301 28.63 17.39 9.22
CA ALA A 301 29.18 16.09 8.82
C ALA A 301 30.44 16.25 7.98
N ARG A 302 31.63 16.16 8.61
CA ARG A 302 32.94 16.43 7.96
C ARG A 302 33.27 15.49 6.80
N ALA A 303 32.77 14.26 6.84
CA ALA A 303 33.05 13.25 5.82
C ALA A 303 32.27 13.48 4.50
N LEU A 304 31.25 14.35 4.51
CA LEU A 304 30.39 14.56 3.35
C LEU A 304 30.78 15.80 2.53
N PRO A 305 30.80 15.70 1.19
CA PRO A 305 30.96 16.86 0.33
C PRO A 305 29.73 17.78 0.40
N ARG A 306 29.91 19.06 0.06
CA ARG A 306 28.87 20.10 0.15
C ARG A 306 27.58 19.72 -0.58
N GLU A 307 27.68 19.13 -1.77
CA GLU A 307 26.48 18.72 -2.53
C GLU A 307 25.71 17.59 -1.84
N ALA A 308 26.41 16.61 -1.26
CA ALA A 308 25.76 15.53 -0.52
C ALA A 308 25.04 16.04 0.74
N LYS A 309 25.62 17.04 1.44
CA LYS A 309 24.96 17.71 2.57
C LYS A 309 23.66 18.38 2.14
N ARG A 310 23.70 19.14 1.04
CA ARG A 310 22.50 19.79 0.48
C ARG A 310 21.42 18.78 0.14
N ILE A 311 21.77 17.70 -0.55
CA ILE A 311 20.82 16.63 -0.93
C ILE A 311 20.20 15.96 0.30
N LEU A 312 20.97 15.71 1.36
CA LEU A 312 20.45 15.15 2.61
C LEU A 312 19.56 16.14 3.37
N GLN A 313 19.95 17.41 3.45
CA GLN A 313 19.13 18.45 4.08
C GLN A 313 17.78 18.59 3.35
N ASP A 314 17.79 18.62 2.02
CA ASP A 314 16.58 18.58 1.21
C ASP A 314 15.73 17.35 1.51
N ALA A 315 16.34 16.16 1.59
CA ALA A 315 15.63 14.92 1.89
C ALA A 315 14.98 14.96 3.29
N ILE A 316 15.63 15.58 4.29
CA ILE A 316 15.08 15.78 5.63
C ILE A 316 13.92 16.79 5.61
N LEU A 317 14.05 17.89 4.87
CA LEU A 317 13.02 18.94 4.73
C LEU A 317 11.74 18.44 4.05
N HIS A 318 11.85 17.37 3.27
CA HIS A 318 10.75 16.77 2.50
C HIS A 318 10.38 15.36 3.01
N ALA A 319 10.90 14.94 4.16
CA ALA A 319 10.62 13.64 4.71
C ALA A 319 9.14 13.52 5.13
N PRO A 320 8.49 12.36 4.93
CA PRO A 320 7.10 12.14 5.34
C PRO A 320 6.91 12.16 6.85
N GLN A 321 8.01 12.07 7.61
CA GLN A 321 8.03 12.14 9.07
C GLN A 321 9.26 12.94 9.55
N PRO A 322 9.19 13.57 10.73
CA PRO A 322 10.30 14.31 11.30
C PRO A 322 11.55 13.44 11.50
N VAL A 323 12.69 13.97 11.07
CA VAL A 323 14.01 13.35 11.30
C VAL A 323 14.66 14.06 12.48
N ASN A 324 15.21 13.28 13.42
CA ASN A 324 16.01 13.81 14.53
C ASN A 324 17.52 13.70 14.27
N ALA A 325 18.33 14.27 15.15
CA ALA A 325 19.79 14.30 15.00
C ALA A 325 20.43 12.90 14.90
N ALA A 326 19.95 11.90 15.66
CA ALA A 326 20.49 10.54 15.62
C ALA A 326 20.22 9.85 14.27
N MET A 327 19.01 10.05 13.73
CA MET A 327 18.63 9.56 12.40
C MET A 327 19.44 10.26 11.31
N ALA A 328 19.59 11.59 11.37
CA ALA A 328 20.41 12.36 10.44
C ALA A 328 21.88 11.93 10.47
N GLN A 329 22.44 11.65 11.65
CA GLN A 329 23.78 11.10 11.78
C GLN A 329 23.89 9.73 11.10
N ALA A 330 22.92 8.83 11.32
CA ALA A 330 22.92 7.52 10.67
C ALA A 330 22.82 7.62 9.14
N MET A 331 22.05 8.58 8.61
CA MET A 331 22.03 8.89 7.17
C MET A 331 23.40 9.38 6.68
N CYS A 332 24.06 10.27 7.44
CA CYS A 332 25.39 10.76 7.09
C CYS A 332 26.44 9.64 7.07
N ASP A 333 26.39 8.73 8.06
CA ASP A 333 27.31 7.61 8.22
C ASP A 333 27.23 6.61 7.05
N THR A 334 26.09 6.54 6.35
CA THR A 334 25.76 5.45 5.41
C THR A 334 25.60 5.90 3.96
N LEU A 335 25.48 7.21 3.71
CA LEU A 335 25.20 7.75 2.38
C LEU A 335 26.22 7.31 1.32
N GLN A 336 27.51 7.31 1.65
CA GLN A 336 28.56 6.99 0.69
C GLN A 336 28.50 5.53 0.22
N ASP A 337 28.38 4.57 1.13
CA ASP A 337 28.28 3.15 0.78
C ASP A 337 26.95 2.83 0.08
N THR A 338 25.87 3.49 0.51
CA THR A 338 24.56 3.38 -0.16
C THR A 338 24.65 3.89 -1.62
N GLY A 339 25.28 5.04 -1.83
CA GLY A 339 25.52 5.61 -3.15
C GLY A 339 26.46 4.76 -4.00
N GLN A 340 27.49 4.16 -3.40
CA GLN A 340 28.40 3.27 -4.09
C GLN A 340 27.69 1.97 -4.54
N PHE A 341 26.90 1.36 -3.67
CA PHE A 341 26.07 0.20 -4.01
C PHE A 341 25.10 0.52 -5.16
N LEU A 342 24.34 1.62 -5.06
CA LEU A 342 23.39 2.02 -6.11
C LEU A 342 24.09 2.38 -7.43
N ARG A 343 25.27 3.00 -7.37
CA ARG A 343 26.09 3.28 -8.55
C ARG A 343 26.52 1.98 -9.23
N THR A 344 27.02 1.02 -8.48
CA THR A 344 27.43 -0.29 -9.03
C THR A 344 26.22 -1.07 -9.56
N LEU A 345 25.08 -1.02 -8.87
CA LEU A 345 23.84 -1.67 -9.31
C LEU A 345 23.31 -1.15 -10.65
N THR A 346 23.44 0.15 -10.89
CA THR A 346 22.88 0.84 -12.06
C THR A 346 23.88 0.94 -13.23
N ARG A 347 25.11 0.48 -13.03
CA ARG A 347 26.17 0.39 -14.04
C ARG A 347 25.96 -0.81 -14.97
N GLY A 348 26.19 -0.60 -16.26
CA GLY A 348 26.04 -1.64 -17.28
C GLY A 348 27.17 -2.69 -17.31
N ASP A 349 28.29 -2.43 -16.63
CA ASP A 349 29.52 -3.21 -16.65
C ASP A 349 29.88 -3.81 -15.27
N ALA A 350 28.97 -3.73 -14.30
CA ALA A 350 29.22 -4.23 -12.95
C ALA A 350 29.32 -5.76 -12.92
N SER A 351 30.36 -6.29 -12.29
CA SER A 351 30.48 -7.72 -12.03
C SER A 351 29.66 -8.13 -10.80
N PRO A 352 29.15 -9.39 -10.74
CA PRO A 352 28.45 -9.90 -9.56
C PRO A 352 29.25 -9.79 -8.27
N ALA A 353 30.55 -10.12 -8.32
CA ALA A 353 31.43 -10.03 -7.15
C ALA A 353 31.64 -8.58 -6.71
N GLY A 354 31.76 -7.65 -7.67
CA GLY A 354 31.84 -6.22 -7.40
C GLY A 354 30.58 -5.71 -6.70
N LEU A 355 29.40 -6.06 -7.23
CA LEU A 355 28.11 -5.69 -6.65
C LEU A 355 27.91 -6.27 -5.25
N LYS A 356 28.26 -7.55 -5.03
CA LYS A 356 28.17 -8.21 -3.71
C LYS A 356 29.02 -7.50 -2.67
N ARG A 357 30.26 -7.18 -3.01
CA ARG A 357 31.17 -6.44 -2.12
C ARG A 357 30.60 -5.08 -1.71
N ASP A 358 30.06 -4.32 -2.67
CA ASP A 358 29.48 -3.00 -2.40
C ASP A 358 28.18 -3.12 -1.59
N PHE A 359 27.36 -4.14 -1.85
CA PHE A 359 26.18 -4.46 -1.03
C PHE A 359 26.57 -4.82 0.41
N ASP A 360 27.61 -5.64 0.60
CA ASP A 360 28.06 -6.04 1.93
C ASP A 360 28.62 -4.86 2.73
N ALA A 361 29.30 -3.91 2.06
CA ALA A 361 29.72 -2.67 2.67
C ALA A 361 28.51 -1.86 3.15
N TYR A 362 27.57 -1.59 2.23
CA TYR A 362 26.29 -0.93 2.53
C TYR A 362 25.53 -1.59 3.69
N ALA A 363 25.39 -2.92 3.67
CA ALA A 363 24.64 -3.64 4.70
C ALA A 363 25.31 -3.57 6.07
N ARG A 364 26.64 -3.65 6.12
CA ARG A 364 27.40 -3.52 7.37
C ARG A 364 27.33 -2.10 7.93
N THR A 365 27.55 -1.07 7.11
CA THR A 365 27.50 0.32 7.60
C THR A 365 26.10 0.74 7.98
N MET A 366 25.07 0.34 7.22
CA MET A 366 23.68 0.60 7.60
C MET A 366 23.30 -0.08 8.93
N HIS A 367 23.76 -1.31 9.17
CA HIS A 367 23.55 -1.96 10.46
C HIS A 367 24.25 -1.21 11.59
N ALA A 368 25.55 -0.92 11.45
CA ALA A 368 26.34 -0.20 12.45
C ALA A 368 25.83 1.22 12.74
N ALA A 369 25.21 1.89 11.77
CA ALA A 369 24.62 3.20 11.95
C ALA A 369 23.31 3.16 12.75
N LEU A 370 22.57 2.04 12.65
CA LEU A 370 21.27 1.87 13.29
C LEU A 370 21.34 1.20 14.67
N THR A 371 22.38 0.42 14.95
CA THR A 371 22.47 -0.40 16.18
C THR A 371 23.71 -0.10 17.01
N GLN A 372 23.61 -0.36 18.31
CA GLN A 372 24.72 -0.40 19.25
C GLN A 372 25.40 -1.77 19.24
N ALA A 373 26.54 -1.89 19.96
CA ALA A 373 27.34 -3.13 19.99
C ALA A 373 26.59 -4.33 20.61
N ASP A 374 25.60 -4.08 21.45
CA ASP A 374 24.73 -5.09 22.06
C ASP A 374 23.55 -5.50 21.18
N GLY A 375 23.44 -4.95 19.97
CA GLY A 375 22.37 -5.20 19.01
C GLY A 375 21.11 -4.36 19.22
N SER A 376 21.03 -3.53 20.27
CA SER A 376 19.92 -2.60 20.46
C SER A 376 19.97 -1.44 19.46
N LEU A 377 18.84 -0.77 19.21
CA LEU A 377 18.80 0.40 18.34
C LEU A 377 19.54 1.60 18.97
N ARG A 378 20.20 2.39 18.13
CA ARG A 378 20.87 3.63 18.53
C ARG A 378 19.86 4.55 19.26
N PRO A 379 20.23 5.18 20.39
CA PRO A 379 19.37 6.16 21.06
C PRO A 379 18.88 7.25 20.10
N GLY A 380 17.59 7.54 20.13
CA GLY A 380 16.92 8.44 19.18
C GLY A 380 16.35 7.73 17.94
N ILE A 381 16.63 6.46 17.71
CA ILE A 381 15.93 5.63 16.72
C ILE A 381 14.92 4.77 17.48
N GLY A 382 13.68 5.25 17.53
CA GLY A 382 12.62 4.75 18.42
C GLY A 382 12.09 3.35 18.12
N GLY A 383 12.42 2.78 16.96
CA GLY A 383 11.94 1.48 16.55
C GLY A 383 12.15 1.17 15.07
N GLY A 384 11.41 0.16 14.60
CA GLY A 384 11.40 -0.27 13.19
C GLY A 384 11.02 0.83 12.19
N PRO A 385 9.99 1.68 12.45
CA PRO A 385 9.62 2.77 11.55
C PRO A 385 10.73 3.79 11.33
N GLU A 386 11.41 4.24 12.39
CA GLU A 386 12.50 5.22 12.30
C GLU A 386 13.72 4.63 11.60
N ALA A 387 14.06 3.38 11.91
CA ALA A 387 15.12 2.66 11.20
C ALA A 387 14.79 2.47 9.70
N GLY A 388 13.51 2.22 9.38
CA GLY A 388 13.00 2.17 8.02
C GLY A 388 13.13 3.51 7.30
N LEU A 389 12.76 4.61 7.96
CA LEU A 389 12.86 5.95 7.41
C LEU A 389 14.32 6.32 7.08
N VAL A 390 15.27 6.01 7.96
CA VAL A 390 16.71 6.23 7.70
C VAL A 390 17.15 5.49 6.43
N ARG A 391 16.78 4.22 6.25
CA ARG A 391 17.15 3.44 5.05
C ARG A 391 16.57 4.05 3.78
N ILE A 392 15.29 4.42 3.80
CA ILE A 392 14.59 5.00 2.65
C ILE A 392 15.18 6.37 2.29
N LEU A 393 15.30 7.29 3.26
CA LEU A 393 15.81 8.64 2.99
C LEU A 393 17.29 8.62 2.54
N THR A 394 18.10 7.72 3.10
CA THR A 394 19.50 7.55 2.66
C THR A 394 19.56 7.04 1.22
N ALA A 395 18.74 6.04 0.87
CA ALA A 395 18.66 5.54 -0.50
C ALA A 395 18.13 6.60 -1.48
N GLN A 396 17.16 7.43 -1.07
CA GLN A 396 16.64 8.54 -1.89
C GLN A 396 17.71 9.60 -2.12
N ALA A 397 18.43 10.00 -1.08
CA ALA A 397 19.55 10.92 -1.19
C ALA A 397 20.66 10.36 -2.10
N ALA A 398 20.96 9.07 -1.96
CA ALA A 398 21.93 8.38 -2.82
C ALA A 398 21.50 8.32 -4.30
N CYS A 399 20.21 8.06 -4.58
CA CYS A 399 19.67 8.15 -5.94
C CYS A 399 19.84 9.57 -6.52
N ARG A 400 19.52 10.61 -5.74
CA ARG A 400 19.69 12.01 -6.17
C ARG A 400 21.14 12.39 -6.43
N MET A 401 22.09 11.86 -5.65
CA MET A 401 23.53 12.05 -5.92
C MET A 401 23.99 11.40 -7.23
N LEU A 402 23.20 10.51 -7.80
CA LEU A 402 23.43 9.85 -9.08
C LEU A 402 22.56 10.46 -10.19
N ASP A 403 21.93 11.61 -9.94
CA ASP A 403 20.97 12.27 -10.85
C ASP A 403 19.78 11.37 -11.23
N LEU A 404 19.36 10.50 -10.31
CA LEU A 404 18.24 9.57 -10.50
C LEU A 404 17.01 10.03 -9.71
N GLY A 405 15.93 10.31 -10.45
CA GLY A 405 14.62 10.65 -9.89
C GLY A 405 14.53 12.03 -9.25
N ASN A 406 13.34 12.33 -8.73
CA ASN A 406 12.96 13.64 -8.19
C ASN A 406 12.69 13.59 -6.68
N LEU A 407 12.88 14.72 -6.00
CA LEU A 407 12.41 14.91 -4.61
C LEU A 407 10.88 14.81 -4.52
N ALA A 408 10.22 15.55 -5.41
CA ALA A 408 8.78 15.58 -5.55
C ALA A 408 8.43 14.92 -6.89
N PRO A 409 7.59 13.86 -6.88
CA PRO A 409 7.09 13.25 -8.11
C PRO A 409 6.45 14.28 -9.03
N LEU A 410 6.52 14.07 -10.34
CA LEU A 410 5.83 14.92 -11.29
C LEU A 410 4.32 14.80 -11.10
N SER A 411 3.63 15.93 -11.04
CA SER A 411 2.17 15.97 -10.96
C SER A 411 1.56 15.50 -12.28
N LYS A 412 0.28 15.12 -12.25
CA LYS A 412 -0.45 14.73 -13.46
C LYS A 412 -0.50 15.88 -14.47
N ASP A 413 -0.70 17.11 -13.99
CA ASP A 413 -0.77 18.31 -14.82
C ASP A 413 0.59 18.63 -15.45
N GLU A 414 1.68 18.43 -14.71
CA GLU A 414 3.05 18.58 -15.24
C GLU A 414 3.30 17.57 -16.37
N LEU A 415 2.91 16.31 -16.18
CA LEU A 415 3.07 15.28 -17.21
C LEU A 415 2.20 15.54 -18.45
N GLU A 416 0.97 16.05 -18.27
CA GLU A 416 0.11 16.46 -19.37
C GLU A 416 0.69 17.65 -20.13
N HIS A 417 1.23 18.64 -19.41
CA HIS A 417 1.89 19.79 -20.02
C HIS A 417 3.14 19.39 -20.82
N VAL A 418 3.98 18.48 -20.30
CA VAL A 418 5.13 17.91 -21.04
C VAL A 418 4.69 17.25 -22.33
N ARG A 419 3.62 16.44 -22.29
CA ARG A 419 3.09 15.77 -23.50
C ARG A 419 2.59 16.75 -24.54
N GLU A 420 1.97 17.84 -24.10
CA GLU A 420 1.44 18.86 -25.01
C GLU A 420 2.57 19.68 -25.66
N LEU A 421 3.60 20.05 -24.90
CA LEU A 421 4.80 20.71 -25.43
C LEU A 421 5.54 19.82 -26.45
N ASP A 422 5.67 18.52 -26.16
CA ASP A 422 6.29 17.55 -27.08
C ASP A 422 5.50 17.44 -28.40
N LYS A 423 4.16 17.34 -28.33
CA LYS A 423 3.31 17.33 -29.54
C LYS A 423 3.45 18.60 -30.38
N GLN A 424 3.67 19.74 -29.73
CA GLN A 424 3.80 21.05 -30.39
C GLN A 424 5.25 21.33 -30.84
N GLY A 425 6.21 20.44 -30.57
CA GLY A 425 7.63 20.63 -30.87
C GLY A 425 8.28 21.78 -30.09
N GLN A 426 7.72 22.15 -28.93
CA GLN A 426 8.20 23.24 -28.10
C GLN A 426 9.20 22.76 -27.04
N PRO A 427 10.22 23.57 -26.70
CA PRO A 427 11.19 23.21 -25.67
C PRO A 427 10.53 23.22 -24.28
N LEU A 428 10.94 22.27 -23.43
CA LEU A 428 10.50 22.22 -22.03
C LEU A 428 11.12 23.36 -21.21
N PRO A 429 10.39 23.93 -20.23
CA PRO A 429 10.97 24.82 -19.23
C PRO A 429 12.18 24.18 -18.53
N PRO A 430 13.27 24.91 -18.21
CA PRO A 430 14.50 24.32 -17.69
C PRO A 430 14.36 23.45 -16.43
N ASP A 431 13.52 23.89 -15.47
CA ASP A 431 13.21 23.12 -14.26
C ASP A 431 12.54 21.77 -14.60
N LEU A 432 11.49 21.84 -15.41
CA LEU A 432 10.74 20.66 -15.85
C LEU A 432 11.60 19.73 -16.71
N ALA A 433 12.47 20.28 -17.55
CA ALA A 433 13.44 19.53 -18.35
C ALA A 433 14.41 18.73 -17.48
N GLY A 434 14.95 19.35 -16.42
CA GLY A 434 15.83 18.68 -15.46
C GLY A 434 15.14 17.52 -14.74
N ARG A 435 13.91 17.74 -14.25
CA ARG A 435 13.12 16.72 -13.55
C ARG A 435 12.71 15.55 -14.45
N ILE A 436 12.37 15.83 -15.71
CA ILE A 436 12.10 14.80 -16.72
C ILE A 436 13.37 14.02 -17.07
N ALA A 437 14.52 14.70 -17.19
CA ALA A 437 15.80 14.03 -17.44
C ALA A 437 16.17 13.09 -16.29
N ALA A 438 16.03 13.51 -15.03
CA ALA A 438 16.29 12.68 -13.85
C ALA A 438 15.34 11.48 -13.76
N ARG A 439 14.05 11.67 -14.05
CA ARG A 439 13.06 10.57 -14.14
C ARG A 439 13.44 9.56 -15.23
N ASN A 440 13.80 10.03 -16.42
CA ASN A 440 14.19 9.15 -17.53
C ASN A 440 15.52 8.43 -17.23
N ALA A 441 16.46 9.08 -16.56
CA ALA A 441 17.69 8.46 -16.08
C ALA A 441 17.40 7.34 -15.06
N ALA A 442 16.47 7.57 -14.13
CA ALA A 442 16.03 6.55 -13.19
C ALA A 442 15.35 5.36 -13.89
N ASP A 443 14.42 5.60 -14.84
CA ASP A 443 13.78 4.52 -15.62
C ASP A 443 14.84 3.67 -16.34
N TYR A 444 15.79 4.32 -16.99
CA TYR A 444 16.90 3.65 -17.66
C TYR A 444 17.78 2.85 -16.68
N ALA A 445 18.09 3.41 -15.52
CA ALA A 445 18.84 2.75 -14.46
C ALA A 445 18.13 1.50 -13.92
N VAL A 446 16.81 1.59 -13.68
CA VAL A 446 15.98 0.45 -13.23
C VAL A 446 15.90 -0.64 -14.28
N ARG A 447 15.68 -0.31 -15.55
CA ARG A 447 15.67 -1.30 -16.65
C ARG A 447 16.97 -2.09 -16.70
N ARG A 448 18.10 -1.44 -16.47
CA ARG A 448 19.41 -2.11 -16.43
C ARG A 448 19.59 -2.95 -15.17
N ALA A 449 19.23 -2.42 -14.00
CA ALA A 449 19.38 -3.11 -12.72
C ALA A 449 18.49 -4.35 -12.59
N LEU A 450 17.23 -4.26 -13.06
CA LEU A 450 16.24 -5.35 -12.95
C LEU A 450 16.21 -6.27 -14.19
N GLY A 451 16.81 -5.85 -15.30
CA GLY A 451 16.81 -6.60 -16.56
C GLY A 451 17.53 -7.95 -16.49
N GLY A 452 17.26 -8.82 -17.46
CA GLY A 452 17.97 -10.09 -17.61
C GLY A 452 19.48 -9.89 -17.85
N GLY A 453 20.29 -10.78 -17.28
CA GLY A 453 21.75 -10.71 -17.28
C GLY A 453 22.34 -9.68 -16.31
N SER A 454 21.52 -9.06 -15.45
CA SER A 454 22.00 -8.15 -14.41
C SER A 454 22.68 -8.90 -13.26
N PRO A 455 23.81 -8.38 -12.72
CA PRO A 455 24.47 -8.95 -11.54
C PRO A 455 23.58 -8.97 -10.29
N LEU A 456 22.48 -8.20 -10.28
CA LEU A 456 21.48 -8.22 -9.21
C LEU A 456 20.91 -9.61 -8.98
N HIS A 457 20.64 -10.38 -10.04
CA HIS A 457 19.98 -11.68 -9.90
C HIS A 457 20.88 -12.67 -9.17
N ALA A 458 22.17 -12.67 -9.48
CA ALA A 458 23.18 -13.44 -8.75
C ALA A 458 23.24 -13.02 -7.27
N LEU A 459 23.28 -11.70 -6.98
CA LEU A 459 23.24 -11.19 -5.60
C LEU A 459 21.99 -11.67 -4.85
N ARG A 460 20.79 -11.52 -5.43
CA ARG A 460 19.54 -11.96 -4.79
C ARG A 460 19.55 -13.47 -4.50
N ARG A 461 20.13 -14.27 -5.39
CA ARG A 461 20.27 -15.72 -5.21
C ARG A 461 21.24 -16.07 -4.08
N GLU A 462 22.39 -15.40 -4.02
CA GLU A 462 23.37 -15.56 -2.94
C GLU A 462 22.74 -15.19 -1.58
N LEU A 463 22.00 -14.07 -1.51
CA LEU A 463 21.31 -13.65 -0.28
C LEU A 463 20.19 -14.62 0.13
N ALA A 464 19.45 -15.19 -0.83
CA ALA A 464 18.43 -16.19 -0.52
C ALA A 464 19.03 -17.50 0.04
N GLY A 465 20.25 -17.83 -0.37
CA GLY A 465 21.03 -18.97 0.12
C GLY A 465 21.75 -18.73 1.46
N GLU A 466 21.62 -17.55 2.06
CA GLU A 466 22.22 -17.24 3.36
C GLU A 466 21.67 -18.18 4.45
N ALA A 467 22.59 -18.81 5.19
CA ALA A 467 22.29 -19.85 6.17
C ALA A 467 21.72 -19.26 7.47
N ASP A 468 22.22 -18.08 7.86
CA ASP A 468 21.71 -17.34 9.00
C ASP A 468 20.38 -16.65 8.64
N ALA A 469 19.29 -17.08 9.27
CA ALA A 469 17.94 -16.61 8.98
C ALA A 469 17.74 -15.12 9.30
N ASP A 470 18.42 -14.60 10.33
CA ASP A 470 18.32 -13.20 10.73
C ASP A 470 19.11 -12.32 9.76
N LEU A 471 20.32 -12.75 9.41
CA LEU A 471 21.15 -12.09 8.41
C LEU A 471 20.46 -12.06 7.04
N ARG A 472 19.86 -13.18 6.63
CA ARG A 472 19.08 -13.30 5.41
C ARG A 472 17.91 -12.32 5.38
N SER A 473 17.12 -12.29 6.45
CA SER A 473 15.94 -11.41 6.56
C SER A 473 16.34 -9.94 6.53
N ARG A 474 17.40 -9.58 7.27
CA ARG A 474 17.96 -8.23 7.30
C ARG A 474 18.49 -7.78 5.95
N ASN A 475 19.31 -8.60 5.30
CA ASN A 475 19.91 -8.26 4.01
C ASN A 475 18.85 -8.17 2.92
N ASN A 476 17.86 -9.06 2.93
CA ASN A 476 16.73 -8.97 2.00
C ASN A 476 15.94 -7.66 2.20
N LEU A 477 15.64 -7.30 3.45
CA LEU A 477 14.96 -6.02 3.74
C LEU A 477 15.77 -4.81 3.26
N LEU A 478 17.09 -4.80 3.47
CA LEU A 478 17.98 -3.72 3.04
C LEU A 478 18.05 -3.61 1.51
N LEU A 479 18.14 -4.74 0.81
CA LEU A 479 18.12 -4.78 -0.65
C LEU A 479 16.78 -4.29 -1.19
N MET A 480 15.67 -4.77 -0.64
CA MET A 480 14.33 -4.39 -1.07
C MET A 480 14.05 -2.89 -0.84
N ASN A 481 14.51 -2.30 0.26
CA ASN A 481 14.39 -0.85 0.48
C ASN A 481 15.16 -0.04 -0.59
N ALA A 482 16.37 -0.46 -0.95
CA ALA A 482 17.16 0.19 -1.97
C ALA A 482 16.53 0.05 -3.37
N LEU A 483 16.09 -1.16 -3.74
CA LEU A 483 15.42 -1.43 -5.01
C LEU A 483 14.08 -0.70 -5.13
N ASN A 484 13.26 -0.72 -4.07
CA ASN A 484 11.98 -0.03 -4.06
C ASN A 484 12.16 1.48 -4.19
N THR A 485 13.19 2.04 -3.54
CA THR A 485 13.53 3.46 -3.69
C THR A 485 13.97 3.80 -5.11
N LEU A 486 14.79 2.95 -5.74
CA LEU A 486 15.21 3.12 -7.12
C LEU A 486 14.02 3.01 -8.10
N VAL A 487 13.07 2.10 -7.86
CA VAL A 487 11.82 1.98 -8.63
C VAL A 487 10.93 3.21 -8.44
N HIS A 488 10.75 3.70 -7.22
CA HIS A 488 9.97 4.91 -6.98
C HIS A 488 10.58 6.14 -7.65
N ALA A 489 11.92 6.20 -7.79
CA ALA A 489 12.61 7.26 -8.51
C ALA A 489 12.23 7.35 -10.00
N THR A 490 11.70 6.28 -10.61
CA THR A 490 11.22 6.29 -12.01
C THR A 490 9.81 6.82 -12.14
N GLU A 491 9.06 6.93 -11.04
CA GLU A 491 7.63 7.25 -11.02
C GLU A 491 6.81 6.28 -11.92
N ASN A 492 7.27 5.03 -12.05
CA ASN A 492 6.62 3.98 -12.84
C ASN A 492 6.36 2.74 -11.97
N ARG A 493 5.07 2.43 -11.77
CA ARG A 493 4.63 1.31 -10.93
C ARG A 493 4.80 -0.06 -11.60
N ASP A 494 5.05 -0.11 -12.91
CA ASP A 494 5.17 -1.37 -13.66
C ASP A 494 6.32 -2.27 -13.16
N TYR A 495 7.30 -1.69 -12.46
CA TYR A 495 8.45 -2.39 -11.89
C TYR A 495 8.18 -3.02 -10.51
N GLU A 496 7.12 -2.61 -9.79
CA GLU A 496 6.85 -3.09 -8.42
C GLU A 496 6.67 -4.63 -8.39
N ASP A 497 5.95 -5.18 -9.36
CA ASP A 497 5.75 -6.62 -9.52
C ASP A 497 7.05 -7.42 -9.74
N LEU A 498 8.06 -6.79 -10.38
CA LEU A 498 9.34 -7.44 -10.67
C LEU A 498 10.19 -7.60 -9.39
N LEU A 499 9.97 -6.75 -8.39
CA LEU A 499 10.69 -6.81 -7.12
C LEU A 499 10.21 -7.98 -6.25
N ILE A 500 8.93 -8.33 -6.31
CA ILE A 500 8.30 -9.33 -5.43
C ILE A 500 8.69 -10.77 -5.80
N ARG A 501 9.05 -11.03 -7.07
CA ARG A 501 9.35 -12.38 -7.54
C ARG A 501 10.81 -12.77 -7.27
N ALA A 502 11.02 -14.03 -6.86
CA ALA A 502 12.35 -14.59 -6.58
C ALA A 502 13.23 -14.65 -7.85
N PRO A 503 14.56 -14.51 -7.74
CA PRO A 503 15.46 -14.60 -8.88
C PRO A 503 15.51 -16.03 -9.46
N GLY A 504 15.09 -16.18 -10.71
CA GLY A 504 15.30 -17.39 -11.51
C GLY A 504 16.70 -17.39 -12.18
N LEU A 505 17.25 -18.58 -12.47
CA LEU A 505 18.54 -18.66 -13.17
C LEU A 505 18.45 -18.14 -14.61
N GLY A 506 17.26 -18.23 -15.24
CA GLY A 506 16.98 -17.65 -16.56
C GLY A 506 17.07 -16.12 -16.62
N GLN A 507 17.23 -15.45 -15.47
CA GLN A 507 17.49 -14.01 -15.39
C GLN A 507 18.98 -13.67 -15.30
N MET A 508 19.87 -14.66 -15.16
CA MET A 508 21.33 -14.51 -15.06
C MET A 508 22.01 -14.80 -16.39
N ARG A 509 23.26 -14.36 -16.54
CA ARG A 509 24.12 -14.85 -17.64
C ARG A 509 24.46 -16.32 -17.45
N MET A 510 24.80 -17.04 -18.52
CA MET A 510 25.07 -18.48 -18.45
C MET A 510 26.18 -18.82 -17.44
N ALA A 511 27.29 -18.08 -17.48
CA ALA A 511 28.41 -18.27 -16.56
C ALA A 511 28.00 -18.14 -15.08
N GLU A 512 27.05 -17.25 -14.77
CA GLU A 512 26.52 -17.06 -13.43
C GLU A 512 25.55 -18.18 -13.03
N ALA A 513 24.65 -18.56 -13.94
CA ALA A 513 23.72 -19.67 -13.71
C ALA A 513 24.48 -20.98 -13.43
N ARG A 514 25.60 -21.21 -14.14
CA ARG A 514 26.50 -22.36 -13.93
C ARG A 514 27.22 -22.36 -12.58
N ARG A 515 27.33 -21.23 -11.87
CA ARG A 515 27.83 -21.22 -10.48
C ARG A 515 26.88 -21.96 -9.53
N PHE A 516 25.58 -21.99 -9.85
CA PHE A 516 24.55 -22.65 -9.05
C PHE A 516 24.19 -24.05 -9.56
N VAL A 517 24.26 -24.27 -10.88
CA VAL A 517 24.03 -25.59 -11.51
C VAL A 517 25.22 -25.93 -12.42
N PRO A 518 26.30 -26.51 -11.87
CA PRO A 518 27.57 -26.65 -12.59
C PRO A 518 27.54 -27.54 -13.84
N GLN A 519 26.62 -28.51 -13.90
CA GLN A 519 26.61 -29.53 -14.95
C GLN A 519 25.18 -29.93 -15.34
N GLY A 520 25.04 -30.51 -16.53
CA GLY A 520 23.78 -31.02 -17.06
C GLY A 520 22.82 -29.93 -17.55
N LEU A 521 21.67 -30.36 -18.05
CA LEU A 521 20.66 -29.48 -18.64
C LEU A 521 19.71 -28.87 -17.62
N GLY A 522 19.82 -29.21 -16.33
CA GLY A 522 18.84 -28.80 -15.31
C GLY A 522 17.45 -29.41 -15.50
N LEU A 523 17.35 -30.48 -16.32
CA LEU A 523 16.13 -31.25 -16.56
C LEU A 523 16.31 -32.71 -16.20
N THR A 524 15.21 -33.34 -15.80
CA THR A 524 15.07 -34.78 -15.82
C THR A 524 14.67 -35.21 -17.24
N LEU A 525 15.59 -35.87 -17.94
CA LEU A 525 15.35 -36.30 -19.32
C LEU A 525 14.40 -37.50 -19.40
N PRO A 526 13.58 -37.60 -20.47
CA PRO A 526 12.84 -38.82 -20.76
C PRO A 526 13.77 -40.03 -20.90
N GLY A 527 13.35 -41.20 -20.41
CA GLY A 527 14.17 -42.40 -20.39
C GLY A 527 14.75 -42.75 -21.77
N GLY A 528 16.08 -42.90 -21.84
CA GLY A 528 16.81 -43.27 -23.07
C GLY A 528 17.10 -42.12 -24.04
N GLN A 529 16.72 -40.88 -23.71
CA GLN A 529 17.03 -39.71 -24.54
C GLN A 529 18.26 -38.95 -24.00
N THR A 530 19.07 -38.43 -24.93
CA THR A 530 20.22 -37.57 -24.64
C THR A 530 20.19 -36.39 -25.61
N PHE A 531 20.54 -35.21 -25.13
CA PHE A 531 20.65 -34.02 -25.99
C PHE A 531 21.92 -34.09 -26.85
N ASP A 532 21.78 -34.03 -28.17
CA ASP A 532 22.90 -34.08 -29.11
C ASP A 532 23.57 -32.70 -29.25
N MET A 533 24.55 -32.44 -28.38
CA MET A 533 25.33 -31.20 -28.41
C MET A 533 26.05 -30.96 -29.76
N ALA A 534 26.43 -32.01 -30.49
CA ALA A 534 27.16 -31.87 -31.74
C ALA A 534 26.23 -31.43 -32.88
N ALA A 535 25.05 -32.04 -32.98
CA ALA A 535 24.01 -31.62 -33.91
C ALA A 535 23.53 -30.19 -33.59
N ALA A 536 23.32 -29.89 -32.31
CA ALA A 536 22.92 -28.57 -31.83
C ALA A 536 23.93 -27.47 -32.23
N ARG A 537 25.24 -27.72 -32.02
CA ARG A 537 26.30 -26.80 -32.44
C ARG A 537 26.29 -26.52 -33.93
N ARG A 538 26.05 -27.55 -34.76
CA ARG A 538 25.99 -27.40 -36.22
C ARG A 538 24.80 -26.52 -36.63
N GLN A 539 23.62 -26.79 -36.08
CA GLN A 539 22.40 -26.06 -36.42
C GLN A 539 22.49 -24.57 -36.03
N VAL A 540 23.02 -24.26 -34.85
CA VAL A 540 23.24 -22.87 -34.41
C VAL A 540 24.24 -22.14 -35.31
N LEU A 541 25.32 -22.82 -35.71
CA LEU A 541 26.29 -22.26 -36.65
C LEU A 541 25.69 -21.99 -38.03
N ASP A 542 24.87 -22.92 -38.54
CA ASP A 542 24.21 -22.78 -39.84
C ASP A 542 23.20 -21.61 -39.82
N GLY A 543 22.46 -21.45 -38.73
CA GLY A 543 21.55 -20.32 -38.49
C GLY A 543 22.27 -18.97 -38.51
N LEU A 544 23.33 -18.82 -37.70
CA LEU A 544 24.11 -17.57 -37.67
C LEU A 544 24.71 -17.23 -39.04
N ASN A 545 25.27 -18.21 -39.75
CA ASN A 545 25.83 -17.99 -41.09
C ASN A 545 24.74 -17.72 -42.15
N ALA A 546 23.49 -18.15 -41.93
CA ALA A 546 22.36 -17.73 -42.75
C ALA A 546 21.98 -16.27 -42.47
N THR A 547 22.00 -15.84 -41.21
CA THR A 547 21.77 -14.44 -40.80
C THR A 547 22.79 -13.48 -41.40
N VAL A 548 24.08 -13.87 -41.47
CA VAL A 548 25.14 -13.13 -42.19
C VAL A 548 24.75 -12.83 -43.64
N ARG A 549 24.08 -13.77 -44.32
CA ARG A 549 23.65 -13.60 -45.71
C ARG A 549 22.37 -12.79 -45.86
N SER A 550 21.46 -12.86 -44.87
CA SER A 550 20.14 -12.23 -44.95
C SER A 550 20.06 -10.83 -44.35
N THR A 551 21.05 -10.42 -43.54
CA THR A 551 21.10 -9.11 -42.88
C THR A 551 22.38 -8.34 -43.18
N PRO A 552 22.64 -8.02 -44.47
CA PRO A 552 23.79 -7.21 -44.82
C PRO A 552 23.69 -5.80 -44.21
N PRO A 553 24.82 -5.15 -43.91
CA PRO A 553 24.84 -3.74 -43.54
C PRO A 553 24.30 -2.87 -44.70
N GLY A 554 23.72 -1.69 -44.39
CA GLY A 554 23.35 -0.71 -45.42
C GLY A 554 21.97 -0.07 -45.28
N ASN A 555 21.08 -0.64 -44.48
CA ASN A 555 19.66 -0.23 -44.40
C ASN A 555 19.22 0.25 -43.00
N GLY A 556 20.16 0.45 -42.09
CA GLY A 556 19.89 0.72 -40.68
C GLY A 556 19.03 1.97 -40.40
N ALA A 557 19.09 3.00 -41.24
CA ALA A 557 18.26 4.20 -41.05
C ALA A 557 16.75 3.89 -41.03
N SER A 558 16.32 2.78 -41.65
CA SER A 558 14.91 2.33 -41.58
C SER A 558 14.43 1.92 -40.18
N ALA A 559 15.34 1.76 -39.21
CA ALA A 559 15.01 1.49 -37.81
C ALA A 559 14.61 2.74 -37.01
N LEU A 560 14.88 3.95 -37.53
CA LEU A 560 14.58 5.20 -36.81
C LEU A 560 13.08 5.46 -36.79
N SER A 561 12.53 5.67 -35.58
CA SER A 561 11.11 5.95 -35.40
C SER A 561 10.73 7.41 -35.73
N ARG A 562 11.71 8.33 -35.69
CA ARG A 562 11.57 9.75 -36.03
C ARG A 562 12.64 10.15 -37.05
N LEU A 563 12.51 9.64 -38.27
CA LEU A 563 13.50 9.83 -39.34
C LEU A 563 13.65 11.33 -39.71
N ASP A 564 12.57 12.07 -39.56
CA ASP A 564 12.39 13.49 -39.86
C ASP A 564 13.12 14.41 -38.86
N GLU A 565 13.43 13.94 -37.65
CA GLU A 565 14.22 14.64 -36.65
C GLU A 565 15.70 14.24 -36.66
N ALA A 566 16.07 13.21 -37.44
CA ALA A 566 17.43 12.67 -37.46
C ALA A 566 18.39 13.54 -38.28
N SER A 567 19.60 13.77 -37.75
CA SER A 567 20.65 14.48 -38.48
C SER A 567 21.10 13.67 -39.71
N PRO A 568 21.55 14.31 -40.81
CA PRO A 568 22.13 13.57 -41.95
C PRO A 568 23.33 12.70 -41.55
N GLU A 569 24.06 13.10 -40.50
CA GLU A 569 25.18 12.35 -39.96
C GLU A 569 24.71 11.09 -39.23
N LEU A 570 23.68 11.19 -38.39
CA LEU A 570 23.04 10.03 -37.76
C LEU A 570 22.52 9.04 -38.80
N ILE A 571 21.85 9.52 -39.86
CA ILE A 571 21.36 8.66 -40.95
C ILE A 571 22.52 7.91 -41.62
N ARG A 572 23.64 8.59 -41.90
CA ARG A 572 24.86 7.96 -42.44
C ARG A 572 25.39 6.89 -41.50
N LYS A 573 25.54 7.20 -40.21
CA LYS A 573 26.03 6.27 -39.18
C LYS A 573 25.14 5.04 -39.07
N CYS A 574 23.82 5.23 -39.07
CA CYS A 574 22.86 4.13 -39.03
C CYS A 574 23.03 3.19 -40.23
N ASN A 575 23.28 3.72 -41.42
CA ASN A 575 23.43 2.91 -42.62
C ASN A 575 24.74 2.10 -42.71
N PHE A 576 25.66 2.22 -41.76
CA PHE A 576 26.72 1.22 -41.62
C PHE A 576 26.19 -0.14 -41.13
N PHE A 577 25.01 -0.17 -40.51
CA PHE A 577 24.45 -1.35 -39.87
C PHE A 577 23.20 -1.85 -40.59
N SER A 578 22.75 -3.06 -40.23
CA SER A 578 21.43 -3.58 -40.62
C SER A 578 20.30 -2.98 -39.77
N ASP A 579 19.10 -2.91 -40.31
CA ASP A 579 17.91 -2.42 -39.61
C ASP A 579 17.55 -3.29 -38.41
N GLN A 580 17.72 -4.61 -38.53
CA GLN A 580 17.47 -5.57 -37.45
C GLN A 580 18.45 -5.39 -36.29
N PHE A 581 19.74 -5.24 -36.60
CA PHE A 581 20.74 -4.93 -35.57
C PHE A 581 20.41 -3.61 -34.87
N LEU A 582 20.09 -2.54 -35.59
CA LEU A 582 19.83 -1.25 -34.94
C LEU A 582 18.59 -1.25 -34.04
N LYS A 583 17.52 -1.96 -34.45
CA LYS A 583 16.34 -2.15 -33.58
C LYS A 583 16.74 -2.82 -32.26
N ASP A 584 17.58 -3.84 -32.33
CA ASP A 584 18.02 -4.58 -31.15
C ASP A 584 19.12 -3.88 -30.35
N PHE A 585 20.04 -3.20 -31.00
CA PHE A 585 21.03 -2.34 -30.39
C PHE A 585 20.35 -1.23 -29.59
N ALA A 586 19.31 -0.60 -30.15
CA ALA A 586 18.55 0.42 -29.43
C ALA A 586 17.76 -0.16 -28.25
N ARG A 587 17.23 -1.39 -28.39
CA ARG A 587 16.42 -2.06 -27.35
C ARG A 587 17.26 -2.63 -26.21
N SER A 588 18.28 -3.42 -26.55
CA SER A 588 19.02 -4.31 -25.65
C SER A 588 20.50 -3.92 -25.49
N GLY A 589 21.07 -3.26 -26.50
CA GLY A 589 22.50 -2.90 -26.56
C GLY A 589 23.39 -4.11 -26.86
N ILE A 590 24.70 -3.85 -26.94
CA ILE A 590 25.76 -4.85 -27.16
C ILE A 590 26.93 -4.57 -26.23
N THR A 591 27.66 -5.61 -25.81
CA THR A 591 28.91 -5.46 -25.04
C THR A 591 30.09 -5.63 -25.97
N VAL A 592 31.02 -4.67 -26.02
CA VAL A 592 32.26 -4.78 -26.81
C VAL A 592 33.46 -4.56 -25.89
N ASN A 593 34.36 -5.54 -25.82
CA ASN A 593 35.54 -5.53 -24.93
C ASN A 593 35.20 -5.20 -23.47
N GLY A 594 34.08 -5.72 -22.96
CA GLY A 594 33.59 -5.45 -21.61
C GLY A 594 32.82 -4.13 -21.44
N HIS A 595 32.71 -3.30 -22.48
CA HIS A 595 31.94 -2.05 -22.45
C HIS A 595 30.55 -2.25 -23.05
N ARG A 596 29.50 -2.03 -22.26
CA ARG A 596 28.12 -2.08 -22.75
C ARG A 596 27.75 -0.77 -23.45
N ILE A 597 27.28 -0.87 -24.70
CA ILE A 597 26.95 0.24 -25.59
C ILE A 597 25.51 0.04 -26.09
N GLY A 598 24.73 1.12 -26.15
CA GLY A 598 23.33 1.10 -26.55
C GLY A 598 22.36 0.55 -25.49
N GLY A 599 21.17 0.15 -25.95
CA GLY A 599 20.09 -0.42 -25.15
C GLY A 599 19.19 0.61 -24.46
N GLY A 600 18.08 0.15 -23.88
CA GLY A 600 17.16 0.97 -23.09
C GLY A 600 16.20 1.84 -23.90
N GLY A 601 15.93 1.49 -25.15
CA GLY A 601 14.93 2.17 -25.98
C GLY A 601 15.42 3.49 -26.57
N ILE A 602 16.73 3.64 -26.77
CA ILE A 602 17.36 4.89 -27.25
C ILE A 602 16.95 5.31 -28.66
N SER A 603 16.21 4.48 -29.41
CA SER A 603 15.67 4.82 -30.72
C SER A 603 14.71 6.03 -30.69
N GLN A 604 14.19 6.37 -29.50
CA GLN A 604 13.34 7.54 -29.28
C GLN A 604 14.14 8.84 -29.04
N TYR A 605 15.47 8.76 -28.88
CA TYR A 605 16.35 9.88 -28.55
C TYR A 605 17.49 9.99 -29.58
N PRO A 606 17.27 10.65 -30.74
CA PRO A 606 18.23 10.68 -31.85
C PRO A 606 19.64 11.09 -31.44
N GLN A 607 19.79 12.10 -30.58
CA GLN A 607 21.10 12.56 -30.10
C GLN A 607 21.83 11.50 -29.25
N ARG A 608 21.12 10.77 -28.39
CA ARG A 608 21.72 9.68 -27.60
C ARG A 608 22.07 8.49 -28.48
N LEU A 609 21.22 8.16 -29.44
CA LEU A 609 21.52 7.10 -30.42
C LEU A 609 22.78 7.43 -31.20
N GLU A 610 22.95 8.68 -31.64
CA GLU A 610 24.16 9.11 -32.35
C GLU A 610 25.42 8.92 -31.49
N GLN A 611 25.39 9.34 -30.22
CA GLN A 611 26.49 9.18 -29.28
C GLN A 611 26.86 7.71 -29.04
N GLU A 612 25.85 6.84 -28.88
CA GLU A 612 26.06 5.41 -28.67
C GLU A 612 26.58 4.72 -29.94
N LEU A 613 26.18 5.17 -31.13
CA LEU A 613 26.75 4.69 -32.39
C LEU A 613 28.20 5.13 -32.56
N ASP A 614 28.55 6.36 -32.18
CA ASP A 614 29.93 6.83 -32.18
C ASP A 614 30.80 5.99 -31.24
N ALA A 615 30.30 5.73 -30.03
CA ALA A 615 30.97 4.86 -29.07
C ALA A 615 31.14 3.45 -29.61
N LEU A 616 30.12 2.89 -30.28
CA LEU A 616 30.20 1.57 -30.91
C LEU A 616 31.25 1.54 -32.01
N ILE A 617 31.20 2.48 -32.95
CA ILE A 617 32.12 2.56 -34.10
C ILE A 617 33.57 2.68 -33.62
N ALA A 618 33.81 3.47 -32.57
CA ALA A 618 35.14 3.66 -32.00
C ALA A 618 35.77 2.38 -31.42
N MET A 619 34.98 1.33 -31.15
CA MET A 619 35.49 0.04 -30.67
C MET A 619 36.04 -0.86 -31.80
N PHE A 620 35.90 -0.43 -33.05
CA PHE A 620 36.33 -1.16 -34.24
C PHE A 620 37.32 -0.32 -35.07
N PRO A 621 38.10 -0.96 -35.96
CA PRO A 621 39.05 -0.25 -36.82
C PRO A 621 38.40 0.76 -37.79
N SER A 622 37.16 0.51 -38.20
CA SER A 622 36.37 1.43 -39.03
C SER A 622 34.87 1.22 -38.82
N ALA A 623 34.07 2.17 -39.27
CA ALA A 623 32.61 2.09 -39.21
C ALA A 623 32.06 0.94 -40.09
N GLU A 624 32.69 0.67 -41.23
CA GLU A 624 32.34 -0.45 -42.11
C GLU A 624 32.63 -1.80 -41.43
N GLU A 625 33.73 -1.91 -40.69
CA GLU A 625 34.04 -3.12 -39.93
C GLU A 625 33.07 -3.33 -38.76
N ALA A 626 32.74 -2.26 -38.02
CA ALA A 626 31.70 -2.29 -36.98
C ALA A 626 30.36 -2.77 -37.57
N GLY A 627 29.96 -2.14 -38.69
CA GLY A 627 28.76 -2.48 -39.44
C GLY A 627 28.71 -3.94 -39.84
N ARG A 628 29.76 -4.42 -40.49
CA ARG A 628 29.89 -5.80 -40.97
C ARG A 628 29.82 -6.81 -39.82
N VAL A 629 30.63 -6.63 -38.75
CA VAL A 629 30.70 -7.58 -37.64
C VAL A 629 29.40 -7.62 -36.83
N CYS A 630 28.78 -6.45 -36.60
CA CYS A 630 27.61 -6.34 -35.72
C CYS A 630 26.26 -6.60 -36.42
N SER A 631 26.13 -6.32 -37.72
CA SER A 631 24.86 -6.48 -38.46
C SER A 631 24.17 -7.86 -38.33
N PRO A 632 24.89 -9.01 -38.31
CA PRO A 632 24.25 -10.31 -38.12
C PRO A 632 23.92 -10.64 -36.65
N LEU A 633 24.34 -9.81 -35.69
CA LEU A 633 24.25 -10.08 -34.26
C LEU A 633 22.97 -9.46 -33.67
N HIS A 634 21.84 -10.12 -33.88
CA HIS A 634 20.53 -9.63 -33.45
C HIS A 634 19.59 -10.78 -33.03
N GLN A 635 18.34 -10.47 -32.69
CA GLN A 635 17.37 -11.38 -32.08
C GLN A 635 17.09 -12.68 -32.84
N ALA A 636 17.38 -12.74 -34.15
CA ALA A 636 17.19 -13.96 -34.93
C ALA A 636 18.04 -15.12 -34.39
N SER A 637 19.24 -14.84 -33.88
CA SER A 637 20.08 -15.87 -33.25
C SER A 637 19.43 -16.49 -32.01
N GLY A 638 18.65 -15.71 -31.25
CA GLY A 638 17.86 -16.23 -30.14
C GLY A 638 16.70 -17.11 -30.60
N ALA A 639 16.06 -16.75 -31.71
CA ALA A 639 15.01 -17.57 -32.31
C ALA A 639 15.56 -18.92 -32.82
N ASP A 640 16.75 -18.92 -33.44
CA ASP A 640 17.41 -20.15 -33.89
C ASP A 640 17.72 -21.10 -32.73
N ILE A 641 18.25 -20.56 -31.62
CA ILE A 641 18.47 -21.32 -30.37
C ILE A 641 17.15 -21.92 -29.87
N LEU A 642 16.08 -21.12 -29.81
CA LEU A 642 14.80 -21.59 -29.32
C LEU A 642 14.19 -22.68 -30.23
N MET A 643 14.25 -22.51 -31.55
CA MET A 643 13.77 -23.51 -32.51
C MET A 643 14.56 -24.81 -32.44
N LEU A 644 15.89 -24.73 -32.25
CA LEU A 644 16.73 -25.89 -31.99
C LEU A 644 16.20 -26.67 -30.78
N LEU A 645 16.00 -25.99 -29.64
CA LEU A 645 15.55 -26.63 -28.40
C LEU A 645 14.13 -27.22 -28.51
N MET A 646 13.27 -26.63 -29.33
CA MET A 646 11.94 -27.15 -29.63
C MET A 646 11.96 -28.35 -30.58
N SER A 647 13.01 -28.50 -31.39
CA SER A 647 13.14 -29.57 -32.37
C SER A 647 13.86 -30.80 -31.81
N ASP A 648 14.68 -30.63 -30.77
CA ASP A 648 15.40 -31.73 -30.12
C ASP A 648 14.45 -32.55 -29.21
N PRO A 649 14.36 -33.89 -29.38
CA PRO A 649 13.44 -34.72 -28.59
C PRO A 649 13.65 -34.63 -27.08
N ALA A 650 14.88 -34.44 -26.60
CA ALA A 650 15.22 -34.42 -25.18
C ALA A 650 14.78 -33.12 -24.50
N THR A 651 14.67 -32.01 -25.24
CA THR A 651 14.30 -30.69 -24.70
C THR A 651 12.96 -30.13 -25.20
N ALA A 652 12.38 -30.71 -26.25
CA ALA A 652 11.21 -30.16 -26.93
C ALA A 652 10.02 -29.92 -26.01
N ALA A 653 9.64 -30.93 -25.23
CA ALA A 653 8.46 -30.87 -24.35
C ALA A 653 8.56 -29.71 -23.35
N GLU A 654 9.72 -29.58 -22.70
CA GLU A 654 9.94 -28.54 -21.70
C GLU A 654 10.09 -27.15 -22.35
N THR A 655 10.79 -27.05 -23.48
CA THR A 655 10.92 -25.79 -24.21
C THR A 655 9.57 -25.24 -24.65
N VAL A 656 8.70 -26.11 -25.20
CA VAL A 656 7.33 -25.74 -25.59
C VAL A 656 6.50 -25.33 -24.37
N ARG A 657 6.59 -26.08 -23.26
CA ARG A 657 5.90 -25.75 -22.01
C ARG A 657 6.29 -24.36 -21.52
N ILE A 658 7.58 -24.08 -21.34
CA ILE A 658 8.07 -22.78 -20.83
C ILE A 658 7.69 -21.65 -21.79
N ASN A 659 7.83 -21.85 -23.11
CA ASN A 659 7.48 -20.84 -24.10
C ASN A 659 5.97 -20.49 -24.08
N THR A 660 5.11 -21.48 -23.87
CA THR A 660 3.64 -21.33 -23.86
C THR A 660 3.05 -20.90 -22.51
N LEU A 661 3.88 -20.76 -21.47
CA LEU A 661 3.46 -20.18 -20.19
C LEU A 661 2.80 -18.81 -20.41
N GLN A 662 1.62 -18.65 -19.80
CA GLN A 662 0.84 -17.41 -19.82
C GLN A 662 1.35 -16.39 -18.79
N GLY A 663 2.23 -16.80 -17.87
CA GLY A 663 2.81 -15.93 -16.86
C GLY A 663 3.69 -14.83 -17.47
N ARG A 664 3.79 -13.70 -16.74
CA ARG A 664 4.62 -12.54 -17.11
C ARG A 664 6.08 -12.96 -17.33
N SER A 665 6.70 -12.42 -18.38
CA SER A 665 8.14 -12.59 -18.62
C SER A 665 8.95 -11.82 -17.58
N LEU A 666 9.87 -12.53 -16.91
CA LEU A 666 10.81 -12.01 -15.92
C LEU A 666 12.19 -11.75 -16.51
N ALA A 667 12.54 -12.50 -17.56
CA ALA A 667 13.63 -12.22 -18.46
C ALA A 667 13.26 -12.68 -19.87
N ASN A 668 13.62 -11.85 -20.84
CA ASN A 668 13.62 -12.19 -22.25
C ASN A 668 14.70 -11.32 -22.90
N SER A 669 15.94 -11.74 -22.70
CA SER A 669 17.10 -10.98 -23.14
C SER A 669 18.02 -11.86 -23.97
N LEU A 670 18.63 -11.25 -24.98
CA LEU A 670 19.68 -11.85 -25.78
C LEU A 670 20.98 -11.04 -25.62
N PRO A 671 21.70 -11.13 -24.48
CA PRO A 671 23.00 -10.46 -24.36
C PRO A 671 23.95 -10.93 -25.46
N ILE A 672 24.56 -9.96 -26.14
CA ILE A 672 25.59 -10.19 -27.15
C ILE A 672 26.86 -9.51 -26.67
N GLU A 673 27.95 -10.25 -26.66
CA GLU A 673 29.27 -9.76 -26.32
C GLU A 673 30.25 -10.02 -27.48
N VAL A 674 31.05 -9.01 -27.81
CA VAL A 674 32.09 -9.06 -28.82
C VAL A 674 33.42 -8.72 -28.15
N ILE A 675 34.41 -9.59 -28.29
CA ILE A 675 35.77 -9.36 -27.81
C ILE A 675 36.66 -9.33 -29.04
N ARG A 676 37.31 -8.19 -29.27
CA ARG A 676 38.29 -8.03 -30.35
C ARG A 676 39.66 -8.45 -29.86
N HIS A 677 40.29 -9.37 -30.58
CA HIS A 677 41.65 -9.80 -30.29
C HIS A 677 42.69 -8.94 -31.03
N PRO A 678 43.94 -8.86 -30.52
CA PRO A 678 45.00 -8.10 -31.18
C PRO A 678 45.32 -8.54 -32.61
N ASP A 679 45.06 -9.82 -32.93
CA ASP A 679 45.27 -10.40 -34.26
C ASP A 679 44.17 -10.04 -35.27
N GLY A 680 43.16 -9.26 -34.85
CA GLY A 680 42.04 -8.85 -35.69
C GLY A 680 40.91 -9.87 -35.78
N SER A 681 40.98 -10.98 -35.03
CA SER A 681 39.86 -11.88 -34.84
C SER A 681 38.87 -11.35 -33.81
N TYR A 682 37.64 -11.84 -33.84
CA TYR A 682 36.59 -11.49 -32.89
C TYR A 682 36.04 -12.76 -32.25
N ARG A 683 35.96 -12.79 -30.92
CA ARG A 683 35.10 -13.73 -30.22
C ARG A 683 33.74 -13.10 -30.01
N VAL A 684 32.68 -13.82 -30.34
CA VAL A 684 31.30 -13.38 -30.17
C VAL A 684 30.57 -14.37 -29.27
N ASN A 685 30.01 -13.90 -28.17
CA ASN A 685 29.18 -14.70 -27.28
C ASN A 685 27.74 -14.20 -27.40
N ILE A 686 26.82 -15.12 -27.68
CA ILE A 686 25.38 -14.86 -27.72
C ILE A 686 24.74 -15.68 -26.60
N GLU A 687 24.11 -15.02 -25.65
CA GLU A 687 23.39 -15.68 -24.56
C GLU A 687 21.90 -15.45 -24.70
N PHE A 688 21.10 -16.51 -24.67
CA PHE A 688 19.64 -16.46 -24.55
C PHE A 688 19.27 -16.67 -23.09
N CYS A 689 18.73 -15.63 -22.45
CA CYS A 689 18.28 -15.67 -21.06
C CYS A 689 16.77 -15.42 -21.02
N PHE A 690 16.01 -16.47 -20.69
CA PHE A 690 14.56 -16.46 -20.71
C PHE A 690 14.02 -16.99 -19.39
N GLN A 691 13.10 -16.25 -18.78
CA GLN A 691 12.40 -16.66 -17.56
C GLN A 691 10.95 -16.15 -17.64
N LYS A 692 10.00 -17.01 -17.29
CA LYS A 692 8.59 -16.65 -17.13
C LYS A 692 8.07 -17.10 -15.77
N ALA A 693 7.12 -16.35 -15.24
CA ALA A 693 6.31 -16.80 -14.11
C ALA A 693 5.60 -18.11 -14.46
N ASP A 694 5.64 -19.06 -13.53
CA ASP A 694 5.07 -20.40 -13.70
C ASP A 694 4.04 -20.64 -12.59
N GLU A 695 2.91 -19.94 -12.72
CA GLU A 695 1.84 -19.93 -11.71
C GLU A 695 1.22 -21.31 -11.49
N GLY A 696 1.37 -22.22 -12.46
CA GLY A 696 0.98 -23.63 -12.33
C GLY A 696 1.79 -24.41 -11.29
N LEU A 697 2.98 -23.93 -10.95
CA LEU A 697 3.85 -24.51 -9.90
C LEU A 697 3.78 -23.73 -8.57
N GLY A 698 3.07 -22.59 -8.54
CA GLY A 698 2.88 -21.76 -7.35
C GLY A 698 2.96 -20.26 -7.64
N PRO A 699 2.46 -19.40 -6.74
CA PRO A 699 2.30 -17.95 -6.99
C PRO A 699 3.63 -17.21 -7.22
N LEU A 700 4.74 -17.72 -6.66
CA LEU A 700 6.08 -17.15 -6.81
C LEU A 700 7.01 -18.02 -7.68
N ALA A 701 6.50 -19.12 -8.23
CA ALA A 701 7.29 -20.03 -9.03
C ALA A 701 7.59 -19.43 -10.42
N SER A 702 8.70 -19.86 -11.00
CA SER A 702 9.10 -19.46 -12.35
C SER A 702 9.93 -20.54 -13.03
N SER A 703 9.84 -20.59 -14.36
CA SER A 703 10.61 -21.51 -15.19
C SER A 703 11.34 -20.74 -16.27
N GLY A 704 12.51 -21.23 -16.67
CA GLY A 704 13.36 -20.54 -17.63
C GLY A 704 14.40 -21.40 -18.32
N ILE A 705 15.08 -20.76 -19.26
CA ILE A 705 16.08 -21.32 -20.16
C ILE A 705 17.23 -20.32 -20.24
N ASN A 706 18.44 -20.81 -20.01
CA ASN A 706 19.68 -20.17 -20.39
C ASN A 706 20.29 -20.98 -21.53
N ALA A 707 20.75 -20.32 -22.59
CA ALA A 707 21.62 -20.93 -23.58
C ALA A 707 22.74 -19.95 -23.91
N SER A 708 23.95 -20.45 -24.14
CA SER A 708 25.10 -19.63 -24.55
C SER A 708 25.78 -20.27 -25.74
N ALA A 709 26.01 -19.49 -26.78
CA ALA A 709 26.76 -19.90 -27.97
C ALA A 709 27.94 -18.96 -28.14
N SER A 710 29.15 -19.53 -28.14
CA SER A 710 30.40 -18.80 -28.34
C SER A 710 30.93 -19.07 -29.74
N PHE A 711 31.31 -18.02 -30.45
CA PHE A 711 31.79 -18.08 -31.83
C PHE A 711 33.12 -17.36 -31.98
N LEU A 712 33.94 -17.85 -32.91
CA LEU A 712 35.15 -17.20 -33.38
C LEU A 712 34.95 -16.71 -34.82
N LEU A 713 35.28 -15.46 -35.07
CA LEU A 713 35.39 -14.84 -36.38
C LEU A 713 36.89 -14.57 -36.66
N PRO A 714 37.57 -15.41 -37.45
CA PRO A 714 39.04 -15.48 -37.45
C PRO A 714 39.77 -14.34 -38.17
N ASN A 715 39.14 -13.61 -39.09
CA ASN A 715 39.84 -12.56 -39.85
C ASN A 715 39.03 -11.25 -39.98
N GLY A 716 37.83 -11.17 -39.42
CA GLY A 716 36.95 -10.00 -39.47
C GLY A 716 36.50 -9.57 -40.87
N ARG A 717 37.08 -10.12 -41.95
CA ARG A 717 37.02 -9.67 -43.36
C ARG A 717 36.02 -10.49 -44.17
N GLU A 718 35.68 -10.02 -45.36
CA GLU A 718 34.78 -10.75 -46.26
C GLU A 718 35.43 -12.00 -46.89
N PRO A 719 34.68 -13.10 -47.07
CA PRO A 719 33.33 -13.33 -46.55
C PRO A 719 33.35 -13.57 -45.02
N LEU A 720 32.40 -12.98 -44.29
CA LEU A 720 32.23 -13.26 -42.87
C LEU A 720 31.87 -14.73 -42.68
N GLN A 721 32.68 -15.45 -41.91
CA GLN A 721 32.43 -16.84 -41.59
C GLN A 721 32.72 -17.10 -40.11
N PHE A 722 31.65 -17.32 -39.34
CA PHE A 722 31.78 -17.70 -37.94
C PHE A 722 32.17 -19.18 -37.82
N ARG A 723 32.83 -19.50 -36.72
CA ARG A 723 33.05 -20.87 -36.24
C ARG A 723 32.49 -20.96 -34.83
N ILE A 724 31.74 -22.01 -34.52
CA ILE A 724 31.27 -22.21 -33.14
C ILE A 724 32.40 -22.82 -32.30
N GLU A 725 32.73 -22.17 -31.18
CA GLU A 725 33.70 -22.67 -30.20
C GLU A 725 32.99 -23.50 -29.13
N ASP A 726 31.84 -23.01 -28.65
CA ASP A 726 31.09 -23.66 -27.58
C ASP A 726 29.59 -23.42 -27.69
N LEU A 727 28.82 -24.33 -27.10
CA LEU A 727 27.38 -24.23 -26.90
C LEU A 727 27.08 -24.81 -25.52
N ASP A 728 26.27 -24.11 -24.73
CA ASP A 728 25.78 -24.57 -23.43
C ASP A 728 24.29 -24.27 -23.28
N VAL A 729 23.57 -25.15 -22.56
CA VAL A 729 22.12 -25.07 -22.35
C VAL A 729 21.79 -25.49 -20.93
N LEU A 730 20.93 -24.69 -20.28
CA LEU A 730 20.45 -24.94 -18.93
C LEU A 730 18.99 -24.53 -18.82
N PHE A 731 18.13 -25.48 -18.47
CA PHE A 731 16.78 -25.20 -18.01
C PHE A 731 16.77 -25.06 -16.50
N ASN A 732 15.83 -24.28 -15.99
CA ASN A 732 15.70 -24.06 -14.56
C ASN A 732 14.25 -23.85 -14.17
N THR A 733 13.88 -24.44 -13.03
CA THR A 733 12.59 -24.24 -12.38
C THR A 733 12.86 -23.81 -10.96
N GLN A 734 12.27 -22.69 -10.57
CA GLN A 734 12.29 -22.19 -9.20
C GLN A 734 10.91 -22.38 -8.58
N LEU A 735 10.87 -23.17 -7.52
CA LEU A 735 9.72 -23.24 -6.62
C LEU A 735 9.83 -22.08 -5.62
N GLY A 736 8.72 -21.38 -5.42
CA GLY A 736 8.63 -20.12 -4.67
C GLY A 736 9.09 -20.20 -3.23
#